data_AF-A0A966LY90-F1
#
_entry.id   AF-A0A966LY90-F1
#
_cell.length_a   1.000
_cell.length_b   1.000
_cell.length_c   1.000
_cell.angle_alpha   90.00
_cell.angle_beta   90.00
_cell.angle_gamma   90.00
#
_symmetry.space_group_name_H-M   'P 1'
#
loop_
_entity.id
_entity.type
_entity.pdbx_description
1 polymer ?
#
loop_
_entity_poly.entity_id
_entity_poly.type
_entity_poly.pdbx_seq_one_letter_code
_entity_poly.pdbx_strand_id
1 'polypeptide(L)'
;SQILEAAASKVAKKRGKPLKIDNFAGYDSVKELKRLLKENKLTDKEELIDPTTGQSLGKVMVGDQYYLKLMHQVKKKINARGVGPGYDVDLQPSKGGHTSARAMDRLTWNSLIAHGARENLYEMTNYKAEKNPELWRNVQLGLPLPAPKTSFVFDKLLGYMAAGGVNVKKDGNKLMMLPLTDADILSKSNGEIDDAKVIVSKNLRPVKDGLFDEAKTGGIGGKNWTHVSLAEPLLNPVMENAAMTLLDMTQTQLTSIISGSKFWDDKTRTITDTNTGLTAGKAIEKALKDINVSEELSKLKGDASKAKGATLDKIHKKMRLLKNLENNKLSPDEAYMIHNVPILPPAFRPMYPLPSGSLSTAPINYLYRDMILVNRQLKEFSGLPDAFKKELRGDLYKAVKAAQGLGDPLVQRGEKKIVGAIELIKGDQPKRGFFQSTVFSKNQDLSGSSTVTPSVEMNPDEILLPRDMAWNLYQPFITKELVAMGHTPLSAAAMVKNRDPQAGVALEAAVKNRPIFMNRAPSLHKFSILAFQPKLYDGRSIGVHPLAVGGFNMDFDGDTAGLYVPISSKAVEEAKSLMPSKLMEHAADGKIMLKPSHDIMTGLFYLTRPGKDRTNLKFSNMDEALKKYRTKEIEVYDDVTIGGKKTSIGRELVKEALPEGVEIPKEGFHKGSINKFMKAISSKGSDAFLQATDKLSRLSSEYNLYSSISIGLDDLEPDYKSRDSFVNKVNEELSSVTDQQKRREIIFKSIPKFHKTVENYIERNPENALSQLMKANGKPGFDQFKQLISTPFAVTDSSGKALPIITTKSFAEGLPVSEYWTTAYGSRRGMIQKRMETAEPGYFSKQVLSVTIDNVISGEDCGVKDGVVTSLEDKNDVVGRYEAKTNKLIDEVEYTALLKSGKTSVVLRSPLKCLMREGTCSKCYGLRENGQPSKIGDNVGALAGQFLTEPATQGSMKAFHTGAVLGSGASTSEGLERLQQLTLVPEYLKDKATLATVSGVVEDIEVNPAGGQFVTIDGHKHLTGFRNLLKVKKGDKVTKGQALTDGPVKPQELLELRGIEATQKYLVDSLKETYKNMGNNISNKLLETVVRSTTNLTTIVDPGDNPNYLPGEQVSLNEIRNWNSFRQNELDTSAALGYSLAVGAGPYRVGHTLDKAAIEVLKDLRIDKVLVNSSPIKHAPSLVGINLLARMGKDWLAKLNTNYIQQGIVKGVQTGDAADLSSYNPTGPYVIGTQFGKGKDGKY
;
A
#
# COMPACT_ATOMS: atom_id res chain seq x y z
N SER A 1 -14.56 -12.61 -32.36
CA SER A 1 -14.99 -13.90 -32.91
C SER A 1 -16.45 -14.21 -32.57
N GLN A 2 -16.95 -13.99 -31.35
CA GLN A 2 -18.32 -14.34 -30.92
C GLN A 2 -19.49 -13.85 -31.82
N ILE A 3 -19.44 -12.62 -32.36
CA ILE A 3 -20.50 -12.11 -33.27
C ILE A 3 -20.46 -12.85 -34.61
N LEU A 4 -19.26 -13.06 -35.15
CA LEU A 4 -19.05 -13.83 -36.38
C LEU A 4 -19.45 -15.29 -36.19
N GLU A 5 -19.14 -15.88 -35.02
CA GLU A 5 -19.55 -17.23 -34.64
C GLU A 5 -21.07 -17.36 -34.51
N ALA A 6 -21.75 -16.38 -33.90
CA ALA A 6 -23.20 -16.38 -33.80
C ALA A 6 -23.84 -16.33 -35.20
N ALA A 7 -23.33 -15.50 -36.11
CA ALA A 7 -23.78 -15.47 -37.50
C ALA A 7 -23.52 -16.81 -38.23
N ALA A 8 -22.30 -17.35 -38.09
CA ALA A 8 -21.91 -18.63 -38.66
C ALA A 8 -22.75 -19.80 -38.14
N SER A 9 -23.13 -19.77 -36.85
CA SER A 9 -23.93 -20.79 -36.19
C SER A 9 -25.30 -20.93 -36.85
N LYS A 10 -25.93 -19.81 -37.23
CA LYS A 10 -27.21 -19.82 -37.93
C LYS A 10 -27.10 -20.53 -39.27
N VAL A 11 -26.04 -20.21 -40.01
CA VAL A 11 -25.75 -20.84 -41.31
C VAL A 11 -25.51 -22.34 -41.12
N ALA A 12 -24.68 -22.73 -40.16
CA ALA A 12 -24.38 -24.13 -39.85
C ALA A 12 -25.63 -24.91 -39.44
N LYS A 13 -26.46 -24.33 -38.57
CA LYS A 13 -27.73 -24.90 -38.09
C LYS A 13 -28.73 -25.08 -39.23
N LYS A 14 -28.86 -24.09 -40.11
CA LYS A 14 -29.74 -24.18 -41.29
C LYS A 14 -29.28 -25.23 -42.28
N ARG A 15 -27.96 -25.40 -42.45
CA ARG A 15 -27.36 -26.40 -43.35
C ARG A 15 -27.29 -27.81 -42.75
N GLY A 16 -27.42 -27.95 -41.43
CA GLY A 16 -27.22 -29.21 -40.71
C GLY A 16 -25.80 -29.76 -40.76
N LYS A 17 -24.81 -28.93 -41.13
CA LYS A 17 -23.39 -29.32 -41.28
C LYS A 17 -22.49 -28.25 -40.65
N PRO A 18 -21.34 -28.64 -40.08
CA PRO A 18 -20.39 -27.67 -39.53
C PRO A 18 -19.84 -26.76 -40.63
N LEU A 19 -19.74 -25.46 -40.33
CA LEU A 19 -19.04 -24.51 -41.19
C LEU A 19 -17.54 -24.62 -40.92
N LYS A 20 -16.77 -25.06 -41.92
CA LYS A 20 -15.31 -25.10 -41.83
C LYS A 20 -14.76 -23.77 -42.36
N ILE A 21 -13.92 -23.12 -41.56
CA ILE A 21 -13.25 -21.87 -41.89
C ILE A 21 -11.75 -22.17 -41.81
N ASP A 22 -11.04 -21.99 -42.93
CA ASP A 22 -9.59 -22.12 -42.94
C ASP A 22 -8.95 -20.93 -42.21
N ASN A 23 -7.97 -21.21 -41.36
CA ASN A 23 -7.24 -20.15 -40.68
C ASN A 23 -6.47 -19.33 -41.72
N PHE A 24 -6.54 -18.00 -41.61
CA PHE A 24 -5.84 -17.07 -42.50
C PHE A 24 -6.20 -17.22 -43.99
N ALA A 25 -7.45 -17.60 -44.28
CA ALA A 25 -7.94 -17.83 -45.64
C ALA A 25 -7.92 -16.60 -46.57
N GLY A 26 -7.49 -15.43 -46.08
CA GLY A 26 -7.28 -14.22 -46.88
C GLY A 26 -8.56 -13.52 -47.36
N TYR A 27 -9.73 -14.11 -47.15
CA TYR A 27 -11.01 -13.48 -47.42
C TYR A 27 -11.52 -12.67 -46.21
N ASP A 28 -12.34 -11.67 -46.52
CA ASP A 28 -13.00 -10.84 -45.54
C ASP A 28 -14.10 -11.63 -44.81
N SER A 29 -13.91 -11.85 -43.52
CA SER A 29 -14.79 -12.69 -42.70
C SER A 29 -16.22 -12.13 -42.58
N VAL A 30 -16.37 -10.80 -42.52
CA VAL A 30 -17.69 -10.14 -42.44
C VAL A 30 -18.44 -10.28 -43.75
N LYS A 31 -17.77 -10.00 -44.89
CA LYS A 31 -18.38 -10.12 -46.21
C LYS A 31 -18.78 -11.57 -46.52
N GLU A 32 -17.91 -12.52 -46.19
CA GLU A 32 -18.20 -13.94 -46.41
C GLU A 32 -19.40 -14.41 -45.61
N LEU A 33 -19.51 -14.05 -44.32
CA LEU A 33 -20.66 -14.41 -43.51
C LEU A 33 -21.95 -13.73 -43.98
N LYS A 34 -21.91 -12.46 -44.41
CA LYS A 34 -23.07 -11.80 -45.04
C LYS A 34 -23.52 -12.53 -46.30
N ARG A 35 -22.58 -12.94 -47.16
CA ARG A 35 -22.87 -13.75 -48.36
C ARG A 35 -23.55 -15.07 -47.98
N LEU A 36 -22.98 -15.81 -47.03
CA LEU A 36 -23.50 -17.09 -46.58
C LEU A 36 -24.90 -16.96 -45.94
N LEU A 37 -25.15 -15.92 -45.14
CA LEU A 37 -26.47 -15.63 -44.58
C LEU A 37 -27.49 -15.36 -45.69
N LYS A 38 -27.15 -14.50 -46.66
CA LYS A 38 -28.01 -14.16 -47.81
C LYS A 38 -28.36 -15.40 -48.64
N GLU A 39 -27.37 -16.24 -48.96
CA GLU A 39 -27.56 -17.50 -49.69
C GLU A 39 -28.52 -18.46 -48.98
N ASN A 40 -28.56 -18.42 -47.65
CA ASN A 40 -29.37 -19.30 -46.83
C ASN A 40 -30.69 -18.64 -46.37
N LYS A 41 -31.01 -17.43 -46.88
CA LYS A 41 -32.18 -16.62 -46.52
C LYS A 41 -32.28 -16.37 -45.01
N LEU A 42 -31.14 -16.12 -44.38
CA LEU A 42 -31.03 -15.80 -42.96
C LEU A 42 -30.66 -14.33 -42.79
N THR A 43 -31.06 -13.74 -41.68
CA THR A 43 -30.60 -12.42 -41.23
C THR A 43 -29.67 -12.58 -40.03
N ASP A 44 -28.75 -11.63 -39.86
CA ASP A 44 -27.91 -11.57 -38.66
C ASP A 44 -28.76 -11.11 -37.46
N LYS A 45 -29.52 -10.03 -37.61
CA LYS A 45 -30.47 -9.54 -36.60
C LYS A 45 -31.90 -10.05 -36.85
N GLU A 46 -32.61 -10.36 -35.78
CA GLU A 46 -34.02 -10.78 -35.77
C GLU A 46 -34.85 -9.82 -34.92
N GLU A 47 -36.13 -9.69 -35.24
CA GLU A 47 -37.04 -8.81 -34.51
C GLU A 47 -37.40 -9.42 -33.16
N LEU A 48 -37.08 -8.70 -32.09
CA LEU A 48 -37.46 -9.05 -30.73
C LEU A 48 -38.87 -8.56 -30.47
N ILE A 49 -39.74 -9.43 -29.97
CA ILE A 49 -41.14 -9.11 -29.67
C ILE A 49 -41.33 -9.25 -28.16
N ASP A 50 -41.92 -8.24 -27.53
CA ASP A 50 -42.39 -8.35 -26.15
C ASP A 50 -43.58 -9.33 -26.10
N PRO A 51 -43.47 -10.45 -25.38
CA PRO A 51 -44.52 -11.46 -25.35
C PRO A 51 -45.80 -10.98 -24.66
N THR A 52 -45.73 -9.91 -23.85
CA THR A 52 -46.88 -9.39 -23.10
C THR A 52 -47.67 -8.38 -23.92
N THR A 53 -46.97 -7.46 -24.60
CA THR A 53 -47.60 -6.38 -25.35
C THR A 53 -47.74 -6.69 -26.85
N GLY A 54 -47.05 -7.72 -27.35
CA GLY A 54 -46.96 -8.04 -28.78
C GLY A 54 -46.17 -6.99 -29.59
N GLN A 55 -45.58 -6.00 -28.92
CA GLN A 55 -44.85 -4.93 -29.59
C GLN A 55 -43.44 -5.36 -29.97
N SER A 56 -43.01 -4.95 -31.17
CA SER A 56 -41.63 -5.05 -31.59
C SER A 56 -40.74 -4.17 -30.71
N LEU A 57 -39.73 -4.77 -30.07
CA LEU A 57 -38.72 -4.07 -29.29
C LEU A 57 -37.57 -3.58 -30.17
N GLY A 58 -37.38 -4.15 -31.37
CA GLY A 58 -36.32 -3.81 -32.31
C GLY A 58 -35.58 -5.04 -32.83
N LYS A 59 -34.60 -4.84 -33.73
CA LYS A 59 -33.83 -5.95 -34.31
C LYS A 59 -32.55 -6.18 -33.52
N VAL A 60 -32.35 -7.40 -33.01
CA VAL A 60 -31.20 -7.79 -32.21
C VAL A 60 -30.47 -8.99 -32.79
N MET A 61 -29.15 -9.06 -32.57
CA MET A 61 -28.34 -10.20 -32.99
C MET A 61 -28.70 -11.42 -32.13
N VAL A 62 -29.08 -12.51 -32.78
CA VAL A 62 -29.34 -13.80 -32.14
C VAL A 62 -28.46 -14.87 -32.75
N GLY A 63 -28.32 -16.02 -32.10
CA GLY A 63 -27.51 -17.13 -32.59
C GLY A 63 -26.93 -17.98 -31.47
N ASP A 64 -26.57 -19.22 -31.79
CA ASP A 64 -25.97 -20.12 -30.82
C ASP A 64 -24.51 -19.69 -30.57
N GLN A 65 -24.20 -19.30 -29.34
CA GLN A 65 -22.84 -18.93 -28.94
C GLN A 65 -22.09 -20.18 -28.48
N TYR A 66 -21.05 -20.57 -29.22
CA TYR A 66 -20.19 -21.68 -28.84
C TYR A 66 -19.12 -21.18 -27.88
N TYR A 67 -19.47 -21.16 -26.60
CA TYR A 67 -18.54 -20.79 -25.55
C TYR A 67 -17.44 -21.83 -25.38
N LEU A 68 -16.19 -21.49 -25.71
CA LEU A 68 -15.01 -22.08 -25.08
C LEU A 68 -14.92 -21.58 -23.62
N LYS A 69 -15.85 -21.96 -22.74
CA LYS A 69 -15.81 -21.53 -21.33
C LYS A 69 -15.00 -22.52 -20.48
N LEU A 70 -13.91 -22.01 -19.92
CA LEU A 70 -13.45 -22.35 -18.56
C LEU A 70 -14.57 -21.97 -17.58
N MET A 71 -15.59 -22.81 -17.43
CA MET A 71 -16.64 -22.60 -16.43
C MET A 71 -16.03 -22.74 -15.03
N HIS A 72 -15.60 -21.63 -14.43
CA HIS A 72 -15.43 -21.56 -12.99
C HIS A 72 -16.82 -21.75 -12.37
N GLN A 73 -17.18 -22.98 -12.01
CA GLN A 73 -18.46 -23.28 -11.40
C GLN A 73 -18.57 -22.54 -10.06
N VAL A 74 -19.51 -21.58 -9.99
CA VAL A 74 -19.90 -20.83 -8.77
C VAL A 74 -20.04 -21.76 -7.57
N LYS A 75 -20.55 -22.99 -7.79
CA LYS A 75 -20.78 -24.02 -6.76
C LYS A 75 -19.52 -24.38 -5.94
N LYS A 76 -18.30 -24.20 -6.46
CA LYS A 76 -17.05 -24.59 -5.77
C LYS A 76 -16.41 -23.49 -4.91
N LYS A 77 -16.93 -22.25 -4.95
CA LYS A 77 -16.24 -21.07 -4.38
C LYS A 77 -16.94 -20.44 -3.16
N ILE A 78 -18.03 -21.03 -2.67
CA ILE A 78 -18.74 -20.54 -1.47
C ILE A 78 -18.07 -21.07 -0.20
N ASN A 79 -17.58 -20.15 0.63
CA ASN A 79 -17.03 -20.45 1.95
C ASN A 79 -17.61 -19.47 2.97
N ALA A 80 -17.98 -19.98 4.14
CA ALA A 80 -18.58 -19.18 5.20
C ALA A 80 -18.16 -19.75 6.55
N ARG A 81 -17.44 -18.96 7.33
CA ARG A 81 -16.97 -19.33 8.65
C ARG A 81 -17.72 -18.53 9.72
N GLY A 82 -18.40 -19.25 10.59
CA GLY A 82 -19.00 -18.73 11.82
C GLY A 82 -18.05 -18.85 13.01
N VAL A 83 -18.56 -19.38 14.11
CA VAL A 83 -17.80 -19.66 15.33
C VAL A 83 -17.80 -21.16 15.61
N GLY A 84 -16.64 -21.77 15.88
CA GLY A 84 -16.59 -23.24 16.06
C GLY A 84 -15.19 -23.86 16.09
N PRO A 85 -15.09 -25.21 16.08
CA PRO A 85 -13.82 -25.93 16.01
C PRO A 85 -13.09 -25.68 14.68
N GLY A 86 -11.77 -25.89 14.66
CA GLY A 86 -10.93 -25.61 13.48
C GLY A 86 -10.07 -24.37 13.69
N TYR A 87 -9.11 -24.49 14.60
CA TYR A 87 -8.01 -23.56 14.80
C TYR A 87 -6.70 -24.30 14.56
N ASP A 88 -5.69 -23.58 14.06
CA ASP A 88 -4.36 -24.15 13.85
C ASP A 88 -3.54 -24.19 15.16
N VAL A 89 -2.27 -24.61 15.03
CA VAL A 89 -1.31 -24.69 16.16
C VAL A 89 -1.02 -23.34 16.80
N ASP A 90 -1.32 -22.24 16.10
CA ASP A 90 -1.14 -20.87 16.54
C ASP A 90 -2.46 -20.28 17.08
N LEU A 91 -3.48 -21.12 17.29
CA LEU A 91 -4.82 -20.77 17.75
C LEU A 91 -5.56 -19.83 16.80
N GLN A 92 -5.09 -19.66 15.57
CA GLN A 92 -5.78 -18.85 14.55
C GLN A 92 -6.85 -19.66 13.83
N PRO A 93 -7.92 -19.02 13.35
CA PRO A 93 -8.91 -19.63 12.47
C PRO A 93 -8.26 -20.36 11.29
N SER A 94 -8.53 -21.66 11.13
CA SER A 94 -7.87 -22.49 10.11
C SER A 94 -8.33 -22.16 8.68
N LYS A 95 -7.43 -22.39 7.71
CA LYS A 95 -7.71 -22.33 6.27
C LYS A 95 -8.00 -23.73 5.72
N GLY A 96 -8.91 -23.82 4.75
CA GLY A 96 -9.25 -25.07 4.04
C GLY A 96 -10.71 -25.48 4.19
N GLY A 97 -11.28 -26.06 3.12
CA GLY A 97 -12.67 -26.52 3.08
C GLY A 97 -13.72 -25.40 3.03
N HIS A 98 -14.99 -25.77 3.25
CA HIS A 98 -16.16 -24.86 3.17
C HIS A 98 -16.26 -23.83 4.31
N THR A 99 -15.48 -24.00 5.38
CA THR A 99 -15.40 -23.11 6.56
C THR A 99 -14.05 -22.41 6.65
N SER A 100 -13.34 -22.28 5.52
CA SER A 100 -12.03 -21.64 5.45
C SER A 100 -12.12 -20.18 5.91
N ALA A 101 -11.29 -19.81 6.88
CA ALA A 101 -11.13 -18.42 7.29
C ALA A 101 -10.47 -17.59 6.18
N ARG A 102 -10.81 -16.30 6.11
CA ARG A 102 -10.10 -15.30 5.31
C ARG A 102 -9.08 -14.56 6.17
N ALA A 103 -7.91 -14.34 5.59
CA ALA A 103 -6.86 -13.55 6.22
C ALA A 103 -7.11 -12.06 5.98
N MET A 104 -6.90 -11.27 7.03
CA MET A 104 -6.71 -9.84 6.87
C MET A 104 -5.27 -9.57 6.47
N ASP A 105 -5.06 -9.27 5.18
CA ASP A 105 -3.73 -8.96 4.68
C ASP A 105 -3.35 -7.49 4.94
N ARG A 106 -2.06 -7.18 4.75
CA ARG A 106 -1.51 -5.83 5.00
C ARG A 106 -2.16 -4.74 4.16
N LEU A 107 -2.55 -5.05 2.93
CA LEU A 107 -3.17 -4.07 2.04
C LEU A 107 -4.61 -3.75 2.45
N THR A 108 -5.37 -4.76 2.90
CA THR A 108 -6.70 -4.58 3.50
C THR A 108 -6.60 -3.76 4.79
N TRP A 109 -5.61 -4.07 5.62
CA TRP A 109 -5.32 -3.32 6.85
C TRP A 109 -5.02 -1.83 6.57
N ASN A 110 -4.14 -1.54 5.61
CA ASN A 110 -3.84 -0.16 5.18
C ASN A 110 -5.09 0.57 4.68
N SER A 111 -6.00 -0.15 4.00
CA SER A 111 -7.24 0.42 3.47
C SER A 111 -8.23 0.79 4.57
N LEU A 112 -8.36 -0.03 5.62
CA LEU A 112 -9.13 0.31 6.81
C LEU A 112 -8.51 1.48 7.59
N ILE A 113 -7.17 1.56 7.66
CA ILE A 113 -6.47 2.71 8.25
C ILE A 113 -6.76 4.00 7.47
N ALA A 114 -6.72 3.93 6.13
CA ALA A 114 -7.03 5.08 5.27
C ALA A 114 -8.50 5.54 5.38
N HIS A 115 -9.43 4.63 5.71
CA HIS A 115 -10.80 4.98 6.09
C HIS A 115 -10.90 5.63 7.48
N GLY A 116 -9.91 5.39 8.35
CA GLY A 116 -9.99 5.74 9.77
C GLY A 116 -10.81 4.72 10.59
N ALA A 117 -10.93 3.48 10.12
CA ALA A 117 -11.75 2.43 10.73
C ALA A 117 -11.03 1.72 11.91
N ARG A 118 -10.75 2.48 12.98
CA ARG A 118 -9.93 2.04 14.12
C ARG A 118 -10.64 0.99 14.98
N GLU A 119 -11.94 1.14 15.20
CA GLU A 119 -12.70 0.22 16.07
C GLU A 119 -12.86 -1.15 15.39
N ASN A 120 -13.10 -1.17 14.08
CA ASN A 120 -13.10 -2.41 13.29
C ASN A 120 -11.73 -3.09 13.29
N LEU A 121 -10.65 -2.34 13.06
CA LEU A 121 -9.28 -2.87 13.12
C LEU A 121 -8.95 -3.46 14.49
N TYR A 122 -9.33 -2.76 15.56
CA TYR A 122 -9.11 -3.21 16.93
C TYR A 122 -9.82 -4.52 17.22
N GLU A 123 -11.10 -4.65 16.84
CA GLU A 123 -11.87 -5.88 17.01
C GLU A 123 -11.32 -7.03 16.15
N MET A 124 -11.03 -6.79 14.88
CA MET A 124 -10.48 -7.80 13.95
C MET A 124 -9.15 -8.38 14.48
N THR A 125 -8.39 -7.57 15.21
CA THR A 125 -7.11 -7.97 15.79
C THR A 125 -7.26 -8.76 17.09
N ASN A 126 -8.16 -8.33 17.97
CA ASN A 126 -8.24 -8.83 19.36
C ASN A 126 -9.29 -9.90 19.59
N TYR A 127 -10.38 -9.83 18.83
CA TYR A 127 -11.57 -10.63 19.09
C TYR A 127 -11.73 -11.76 18.07
N LYS A 128 -11.40 -11.49 16.80
CA LYS A 128 -11.68 -12.41 15.70
C LYS A 128 -10.47 -13.20 15.19
N ALA A 129 -9.27 -12.83 15.61
CA ALA A 129 -8.02 -13.36 15.08
C ALA A 129 -7.58 -14.69 15.69
N GLU A 130 -8.09 -15.03 16.88
CA GLU A 130 -7.66 -16.19 17.67
C GLU A 130 -8.83 -16.82 18.41
N LYS A 131 -8.66 -18.07 18.82
CA LYS A 131 -9.64 -18.80 19.64
C LYS A 131 -9.98 -18.02 20.93
N ASN A 132 -11.22 -17.56 21.02
CA ASN A 132 -11.72 -16.78 22.15
C ASN A 132 -13.11 -17.27 22.63
N PRO A 133 -13.19 -18.36 23.41
CA PRO A 133 -14.46 -18.93 23.86
C PRO A 133 -15.28 -17.99 24.77
N GLU A 134 -14.59 -17.21 25.62
CA GLU A 134 -15.23 -16.26 26.53
C GLU A 134 -15.92 -15.12 25.78
N LEU A 135 -15.25 -14.55 24.77
CA LEU A 135 -15.85 -13.55 23.88
C LEU A 135 -17.14 -14.08 23.26
N TRP A 136 -17.08 -15.25 22.63
CA TRP A 136 -18.24 -15.79 21.91
C TRP A 136 -19.40 -16.09 22.86
N ARG A 137 -19.12 -16.59 24.07
CA ARG A 137 -20.12 -16.72 25.12
C ARG A 137 -20.76 -15.37 25.46
N ASN A 138 -19.98 -14.32 25.67
CA ASN A 138 -20.54 -13.00 26.03
C ASN A 138 -21.36 -12.40 24.88
N VAL A 139 -20.91 -12.54 23.63
CA VAL A 139 -21.68 -12.09 22.45
C VAL A 139 -23.03 -12.82 22.37
N GLN A 140 -23.03 -14.15 22.54
CA GLN A 140 -24.25 -14.97 22.48
C GLN A 140 -25.22 -14.70 23.64
N LEU A 141 -24.70 -14.35 24.82
CA LEU A 141 -25.52 -14.00 25.99
C LEU A 141 -25.90 -12.52 26.05
N GLY A 142 -25.39 -11.68 25.15
CA GLY A 142 -25.59 -10.23 25.20
C GLY A 142 -24.89 -9.53 26.36
N LEU A 143 -23.84 -10.15 26.93
CA LEU A 143 -23.03 -9.59 28.01
C LEU A 143 -21.95 -8.63 27.48
N PRO A 144 -21.36 -7.76 28.32
CA PRO A 144 -20.22 -6.92 27.93
C PRO A 144 -19.07 -7.75 27.36
N LEU A 145 -18.40 -7.22 26.33
CA LEU A 145 -17.25 -7.89 25.72
C LEU A 145 -16.11 -8.00 26.74
N PRO A 146 -15.39 -9.15 26.80
CA PRO A 146 -14.26 -9.29 27.71
C PRO A 146 -13.13 -8.33 27.32
N ALA A 147 -12.26 -8.03 28.29
CA ALA A 147 -11.05 -7.28 28.04
C ALA A 147 -10.17 -8.02 26.99
N PRO A 148 -9.51 -7.29 26.08
CA PRO A 148 -8.56 -7.90 25.16
C PRO A 148 -7.42 -8.58 25.93
N LYS A 149 -7.01 -9.76 25.47
CA LYS A 149 -5.81 -10.45 25.95
C LYS A 149 -4.67 -10.27 24.93
N THR A 150 -3.43 -10.43 25.37
CA THR A 150 -2.31 -10.57 24.43
C THR A 150 -2.51 -11.80 23.57
N SER A 151 -2.21 -11.66 22.28
CA SER A 151 -2.31 -12.74 21.30
C SER A 151 -1.27 -13.82 21.56
N PHE A 152 -1.65 -15.09 21.47
CA PHE A 152 -0.72 -16.23 21.61
C PHE A 152 0.42 -16.14 20.58
N VAL A 153 0.10 -15.67 19.38
CA VAL A 153 1.07 -15.45 18.30
C VAL A 153 2.07 -14.36 18.67
N PHE A 154 1.65 -13.31 19.38
CA PHE A 154 2.56 -12.28 19.87
C PHE A 154 3.46 -12.80 20.99
N ASP A 155 2.93 -13.57 21.94
CA ASP A 155 3.73 -14.20 22.99
C ASP A 155 4.78 -15.16 22.40
N LYS A 156 4.39 -15.89 21.34
CA LYS A 156 5.29 -16.74 20.56
C LYS A 156 6.37 -15.94 19.83
N LEU A 157 6.06 -14.77 19.28
CA LEU A 157 7.05 -13.85 18.71
C LEU A 157 8.07 -13.43 19.78
N LEU A 158 7.62 -12.97 20.94
CA LEU A 158 8.50 -12.63 22.06
C LEU A 158 9.33 -13.83 22.51
N GLY A 159 8.76 -15.03 22.44
CA GLY A 159 9.50 -16.26 22.67
C GLY A 159 10.64 -16.46 21.68
N TYR A 160 10.37 -16.33 20.37
CA TYR A 160 11.42 -16.41 19.37
C TYR A 160 12.49 -15.31 19.52
N MET A 161 12.10 -14.11 19.97
CA MET A 161 13.06 -13.05 20.32
C MET A 161 13.98 -13.49 21.47
N ALA A 162 13.41 -13.99 22.57
CA ALA A 162 14.19 -14.48 23.72
C ALA A 162 15.09 -15.67 23.36
N ALA A 163 14.59 -16.65 22.62
CA ALA A 163 15.40 -17.76 22.10
C ALA A 163 16.50 -17.29 21.13
N GLY A 164 16.29 -16.15 20.47
CA GLY A 164 17.27 -15.45 19.66
C GLY A 164 18.31 -14.66 20.46
N GLY A 165 18.26 -14.63 21.79
CA GLY A 165 19.18 -13.86 22.65
C GLY A 165 18.73 -12.43 22.95
N VAL A 166 17.43 -12.12 22.75
CA VAL A 166 16.86 -10.77 22.89
C VAL A 166 15.81 -10.70 23.99
N ASN A 167 16.01 -9.84 24.98
CA ASN A 167 14.98 -9.51 25.96
C ASN A 167 14.10 -8.38 25.45
N VAL A 168 12.78 -8.57 25.51
CA VAL A 168 11.83 -7.49 25.24
C VAL A 168 11.20 -7.09 26.57
N LYS A 169 11.70 -5.98 27.13
CA LYS A 169 11.22 -5.46 28.41
C LYS A 169 10.16 -4.41 28.19
N LYS A 170 9.02 -4.55 28.87
CA LYS A 170 7.98 -3.52 28.90
C LYS A 170 8.36 -2.45 29.93
N ASP A 171 8.51 -1.22 29.47
CA ASP A 171 8.71 -0.04 30.32
C ASP A 171 7.59 0.98 30.05
N GLY A 172 6.62 1.05 30.96
CA GLY A 172 5.39 1.81 30.76
C GLY A 172 4.64 1.38 29.49
N ASN A 173 4.60 2.26 28.49
CA ASN A 173 3.96 2.01 27.20
C ASN A 173 4.96 1.72 26.06
N LYS A 174 6.22 1.42 26.40
CA LYS A 174 7.26 1.08 25.43
C LYS A 174 7.70 -0.36 25.61
N LEU A 175 8.04 -1.01 24.50
CA LEU A 175 8.71 -2.31 24.48
C LEU A 175 10.15 -2.09 24.03
N MET A 176 11.09 -2.18 24.97
CA MET A 176 12.51 -2.00 24.70
C MET A 176 13.16 -3.33 24.32
N MET A 177 13.92 -3.33 23.23
CA MET A 177 14.83 -4.42 22.90
C MET A 177 16.12 -4.27 23.70
N LEU A 178 16.40 -5.24 24.56
CA LEU A 178 17.62 -5.30 25.36
C LEU A 178 18.32 -6.65 25.13
N PRO A 179 19.62 -6.75 25.40
CA PRO A 179 20.29 -8.04 25.46
C PRO A 179 19.64 -8.94 26.51
N LEU A 180 19.53 -10.25 26.23
CA LEU A 180 19.01 -11.21 27.20
C LEU A 180 20.12 -11.63 28.17
N THR A 181 19.96 -11.26 29.44
CA THR A 181 20.93 -11.57 30.51
C THR A 181 20.67 -12.94 31.15
N ASP A 182 21.66 -13.50 31.84
CA ASP A 182 21.48 -14.74 32.60
C ASP A 182 20.41 -14.62 33.70
N ALA A 183 20.33 -13.45 34.37
CA ALA A 183 19.29 -13.17 35.36
C ALA A 183 17.88 -13.22 34.72
N ASP A 184 17.72 -12.66 33.53
CA ASP A 184 16.46 -12.74 32.78
C ASP A 184 16.10 -14.19 32.42
N ILE A 185 17.08 -15.00 32.00
CA ILE A 185 16.88 -16.40 31.62
C ILE A 185 16.43 -17.22 32.82
N LEU A 186 17.16 -17.13 33.94
CA LEU A 186 16.86 -17.87 35.16
C LEU A 186 15.52 -17.46 35.76
N SER A 187 15.15 -16.17 35.72
CA SER A 187 13.85 -15.68 36.21
C SER A 187 12.64 -16.27 35.45
N LYS A 188 12.83 -16.62 34.17
CA LYS A 188 11.77 -17.22 33.34
C LYS A 188 11.75 -18.74 33.44
N SER A 189 12.89 -19.34 33.78
CA SER A 189 13.11 -20.77 33.67
C SER A 189 12.45 -21.55 34.80
N ASN A 190 11.80 -22.65 34.45
CA ASN A 190 11.19 -23.60 35.38
C ASN A 190 12.10 -24.82 35.66
N GLY A 191 13.36 -24.79 35.17
CA GLY A 191 14.36 -25.83 35.40
C GLY A 191 15.38 -25.98 34.28
N GLU A 192 16.49 -26.66 34.58
CA GLU A 192 17.54 -27.01 33.62
C GLU A 192 17.16 -28.27 32.82
N ILE A 193 17.48 -28.29 31.52
CA ILE A 193 17.40 -29.47 30.64
C ILE A 193 18.82 -29.93 30.31
N ASP A 194 19.09 -31.22 30.46
CA ASP A 194 20.42 -31.81 30.23
C ASP A 194 20.39 -33.03 29.29
N ASP A 195 19.21 -33.60 28.98
CA ASP A 195 19.07 -34.65 27.96
C ASP A 195 18.48 -34.06 26.65
N ALA A 196 19.11 -34.40 25.53
CA ALA A 196 18.73 -33.96 24.19
C ALA A 196 17.53 -34.77 23.61
N LYS A 197 17.09 -35.83 24.29
CA LYS A 197 15.95 -36.67 23.88
C LYS A 197 14.62 -35.93 23.98
N VAL A 198 13.65 -36.40 23.17
CA VAL A 198 12.32 -35.77 23.04
C VAL A 198 11.21 -36.63 23.63
N ILE A 199 10.77 -37.66 22.90
CA ILE A 199 9.70 -38.59 23.27
C ILE A 199 10.14 -40.02 22.99
N VAL A 200 9.60 -40.96 23.76
CA VAL A 200 9.85 -42.39 23.57
C VAL A 200 8.95 -42.91 22.44
N SER A 201 9.56 -43.42 21.36
CA SER A 201 8.82 -43.86 20.16
C SER A 201 7.75 -44.92 20.42
N LYS A 202 7.87 -45.73 21.49
CA LYS A 202 6.94 -46.82 21.79
C LYS A 202 5.59 -46.36 22.37
N ASN A 203 5.58 -45.29 23.16
CA ASN A 203 4.39 -44.83 23.89
C ASN A 203 4.12 -43.33 23.72
N LEU A 204 4.94 -42.63 22.92
CA LEU A 204 4.89 -41.19 22.66
C LEU A 204 4.95 -40.32 23.93
N ARG A 205 5.42 -40.87 25.05
CA ARG A 205 5.58 -40.13 26.30
C ARG A 205 6.88 -39.32 26.28
N PRO A 206 6.89 -38.11 26.86
CA PRO A 206 8.12 -37.35 27.03
C PRO A 206 9.16 -38.07 27.87
N VAL A 207 10.43 -37.81 27.57
CA VAL A 207 11.57 -38.32 28.34
C VAL A 207 11.84 -37.40 29.53
N LYS A 208 12.08 -37.99 30.71
CA LYS A 208 12.47 -37.25 31.91
C LYS A 208 13.77 -36.48 31.65
N ASP A 209 13.82 -35.22 32.06
CA ASP A 209 14.95 -34.28 31.83
C ASP A 209 15.24 -34.00 30.34
N GLY A 210 14.35 -34.42 29.44
CA GLY A 210 14.43 -34.18 28.01
C GLY A 210 13.73 -32.89 27.58
N LEU A 211 13.82 -32.57 26.28
CA LEU A 211 13.26 -31.35 25.68
C LEU A 211 11.75 -31.17 25.85
N PHE A 212 10.99 -32.19 26.25
CA PHE A 212 9.54 -32.14 26.44
C PHE A 212 9.10 -32.63 27.83
N ASP A 213 10.01 -32.63 28.82
CA ASP A 213 9.77 -33.14 30.18
C ASP A 213 8.43 -32.66 30.80
N GLU A 214 7.67 -33.58 31.39
CA GLU A 214 6.33 -33.28 31.93
C GLU A 214 6.36 -32.34 33.14
N ALA A 215 7.37 -32.45 34.01
CA ALA A 215 7.47 -31.65 35.24
C ALA A 215 8.04 -30.24 34.98
N LYS A 216 9.10 -30.17 34.16
CA LYS A 216 9.83 -28.91 33.88
C LYS A 216 9.15 -28.10 32.80
N THR A 217 8.77 -28.73 31.68
CA THR A 217 8.20 -28.02 30.53
C THR A 217 6.68 -28.03 30.49
N GLY A 218 6.04 -29.01 31.15
CA GLY A 218 4.60 -29.25 31.06
C GLY A 218 4.20 -30.21 29.93
N GLY A 219 5.14 -31.00 29.40
CA GLY A 219 4.88 -31.98 28.34
C GLY A 219 4.84 -31.37 26.93
N ILE A 220 4.26 -32.11 25.97
CA ILE A 220 4.21 -31.72 24.54
C ILE A 220 3.47 -30.38 24.31
N GLY A 221 2.44 -30.08 25.12
CA GLY A 221 1.68 -28.82 25.09
C GLY A 221 2.11 -27.80 26.13
N GLY A 222 3.24 -28.03 26.80
CA GLY A 222 3.74 -27.23 27.90
C GLY A 222 4.05 -25.77 27.54
N LYS A 223 3.82 -24.87 28.50
CA LYS A 223 4.03 -23.42 28.35
C LYS A 223 5.20 -22.86 29.15
N ASN A 224 5.88 -23.72 29.91
CA ASN A 224 6.97 -23.29 30.78
C ASN A 224 8.28 -23.20 30.00
N TRP A 225 9.05 -22.15 30.31
CA TRP A 225 10.41 -21.98 29.80
C TRP A 225 11.36 -22.87 30.57
N THR A 226 12.43 -23.30 29.91
CA THR A 226 13.55 -23.99 30.56
C THR A 226 14.87 -23.41 30.06
N HIS A 227 15.99 -23.85 30.63
CA HIS A 227 17.32 -23.41 30.19
C HIS A 227 18.30 -24.58 30.09
N VAL A 228 19.43 -24.33 29.44
CA VAL A 228 20.61 -25.20 29.43
C VAL A 228 21.78 -24.41 30.01
N SER A 229 22.41 -24.92 31.05
CA SER A 229 23.63 -24.32 31.60
C SER A 229 24.83 -24.70 30.73
N LEU A 230 25.57 -23.72 30.23
CA LEU A 230 26.72 -23.93 29.36
C LEU A 230 27.93 -24.43 30.15
N ALA A 231 28.79 -25.24 29.51
CA ALA A 231 30.05 -25.71 30.09
C ALA A 231 31.02 -24.56 30.39
N GLU A 232 31.06 -23.55 29.53
CA GLU A 232 31.86 -22.32 29.67
C GLU A 232 31.00 -21.12 29.22
N PRO A 233 31.23 -19.91 29.76
CA PRO A 233 30.53 -18.71 29.31
C PRO A 233 30.80 -18.48 27.82
N LEU A 234 29.80 -17.95 27.11
CA LEU A 234 29.91 -17.62 25.68
C LEU A 234 29.48 -16.18 25.44
N LEU A 235 30.07 -15.56 24.43
CA LEU A 235 29.57 -14.29 23.92
C LEU A 235 28.21 -14.53 23.28
N ASN A 236 27.19 -13.75 23.66
CA ASN A 236 25.89 -13.81 23.03
C ASN A 236 26.02 -13.40 21.55
N PRO A 237 25.74 -14.29 20.57
CA PRO A 237 25.98 -14.02 19.16
C PRO A 237 25.30 -12.75 18.60
N VAL A 238 24.18 -12.31 19.20
CA VAL A 238 23.51 -11.05 18.82
C VAL A 238 24.37 -9.81 19.15
N MET A 239 25.27 -9.92 20.12
CA MET A 239 26.14 -8.85 20.61
C MET A 239 27.55 -8.88 20.00
N GLU A 240 27.82 -9.78 19.04
CA GLU A 240 29.12 -9.95 18.40
C GLU A 240 29.70 -8.63 17.86
N ASN A 241 28.91 -7.87 17.11
CA ASN A 241 29.33 -6.58 16.56
C ASN A 241 29.55 -5.51 17.65
N ALA A 242 28.76 -5.53 18.72
CA ALA A 242 28.89 -4.58 19.82
C ALA A 242 30.17 -4.85 20.63
N ALA A 243 30.43 -6.12 20.96
CA ALA A 243 31.64 -6.55 21.64
C ALA A 243 32.90 -6.21 20.82
N MET A 244 32.91 -6.52 19.52
CA MET A 244 34.01 -6.13 18.62
C MET A 244 34.23 -4.61 18.58
N THR A 245 33.14 -3.84 18.60
CA THR A 245 33.22 -2.37 18.58
C THR A 245 33.78 -1.82 19.89
N LEU A 246 33.37 -2.34 21.05
CA LEU A 246 33.91 -1.88 22.34
C LEU A 246 35.38 -2.25 22.51
N LEU A 247 35.75 -3.49 22.17
CA LEU A 247 37.09 -4.06 22.35
C LEU A 247 38.07 -3.74 21.20
N ASP A 248 37.63 -3.03 20.15
CA ASP A 248 38.41 -2.76 18.93
C ASP A 248 38.98 -4.03 18.25
N MET A 249 38.23 -5.14 18.32
CA MET A 249 38.64 -6.42 17.73
C MET A 249 38.09 -6.62 16.32
N THR A 250 38.83 -7.38 15.51
CA THR A 250 38.36 -7.90 14.21
C THR A 250 37.62 -9.23 14.38
N GLN A 251 36.81 -9.58 13.37
CA GLN A 251 36.09 -10.87 13.34
C GLN A 251 37.02 -12.08 13.50
N THR A 252 38.19 -12.04 12.84
CA THR A 252 39.19 -13.11 12.90
C THR A 252 39.75 -13.25 14.31
N GLN A 253 40.11 -12.13 14.95
CA GLN A 253 40.59 -12.09 16.33
C GLN A 253 39.56 -12.65 17.31
N LEU A 254 38.30 -12.25 17.18
CA LEU A 254 37.22 -12.75 18.03
C LEU A 254 37.03 -14.27 17.88
N THR A 255 36.97 -14.77 16.64
CA THR A 255 36.79 -16.20 16.36
C THR A 255 37.97 -17.03 16.88
N SER A 256 39.19 -16.49 16.77
CA SER A 256 40.39 -17.12 17.32
C SER A 256 40.38 -17.22 18.85
N ILE A 257 39.86 -16.20 19.54
CA ILE A 257 39.73 -16.22 21.01
C ILE A 257 38.63 -17.20 21.44
N ILE A 258 37.45 -17.17 20.79
CA ILE A 258 36.32 -18.06 21.10
C ILE A 258 36.71 -19.53 20.93
N SER A 259 37.39 -19.88 19.84
CA SER A 259 37.87 -21.24 19.59
C SER A 259 39.02 -21.64 20.53
N GLY A 260 39.62 -20.71 21.26
CA GLY A 260 40.77 -20.96 22.12
C GLY A 260 42.08 -21.16 21.37
N SER A 261 42.18 -20.66 20.15
CA SER A 261 43.43 -20.65 19.36
C SER A 261 44.38 -19.51 19.75
N LYS A 262 43.85 -18.41 20.29
CA LYS A 262 44.59 -17.26 20.80
C LYS A 262 44.19 -16.91 22.23
N PHE A 263 45.02 -16.11 22.90
CA PHE A 263 44.88 -15.76 24.31
C PHE A 263 44.77 -14.24 24.50
N TRP A 264 44.04 -13.83 25.53
CA TRP A 264 43.94 -12.45 25.98
C TRP A 264 44.95 -12.23 27.11
N ASP A 265 45.89 -11.32 26.92
CA ASP A 265 46.84 -10.90 27.95
C ASP A 265 46.29 -9.69 28.72
N ASP A 266 46.03 -9.91 30.00
CA ASP A 266 45.45 -8.95 30.94
C ASP A 266 46.37 -7.74 31.18
N LYS A 267 47.70 -7.92 31.09
CA LYS A 267 48.68 -6.86 31.38
C LYS A 267 48.85 -5.90 30.21
N THR A 268 48.90 -6.43 29.00
CA THR A 268 49.11 -5.63 27.79
C THR A 268 47.80 -5.21 27.12
N ARG A 269 46.67 -5.82 27.51
CA ARG A 269 45.36 -5.68 26.85
C ARG A 269 45.44 -5.99 25.36
N THR A 270 46.28 -6.96 24.99
CA THR A 270 46.48 -7.41 23.61
C THR A 270 46.26 -8.91 23.46
N ILE A 271 46.14 -9.34 22.19
CA ILE A 271 45.93 -10.74 21.83
C ILE A 271 47.29 -11.38 21.57
N THR A 272 47.59 -12.46 22.27
CA THR A 272 48.87 -13.18 22.20
C THR A 272 48.66 -14.64 21.79
N ASP A 273 49.72 -15.25 21.26
CA ASP A 273 49.75 -16.68 20.92
C ASP A 273 50.33 -17.54 22.08
N THR A 274 50.67 -16.93 23.21
CA THR A 274 51.30 -17.57 24.37
C THR A 274 50.26 -18.13 25.36
N ASN A 275 50.45 -19.37 25.82
CA ASN A 275 49.52 -20.15 26.64
C ASN A 275 49.37 -19.67 28.11
N THR A 276 49.68 -18.40 28.40
CA THR A 276 49.65 -17.80 29.75
C THR A 276 48.48 -16.83 29.97
N GLY A 277 47.75 -16.47 28.90
CA GLY A 277 46.58 -15.60 28.99
C GLY A 277 45.25 -16.36 29.18
N LEU A 278 44.16 -15.62 29.39
CA LEU A 278 42.82 -16.19 29.40
C LEU A 278 42.39 -16.56 27.96
N THR A 279 41.56 -17.57 27.81
CA THR A 279 41.08 -18.02 26.50
C THR A 279 39.58 -18.33 26.51
N ALA A 280 38.98 -18.55 25.33
CA ALA A 280 37.54 -18.79 25.14
C ALA A 280 36.67 -17.64 25.69
N GLY A 281 35.42 -17.92 26.07
CA GLY A 281 34.50 -16.88 26.54
C GLY A 281 34.92 -16.19 27.84
N LYS A 282 35.69 -16.87 28.71
CA LYS A 282 36.24 -16.27 29.95
C LYS A 282 37.18 -15.10 29.67
N ALA A 283 37.93 -15.14 28.56
CA ALA A 283 38.77 -14.04 28.14
C ALA A 283 37.96 -12.79 27.75
N ILE A 284 36.88 -13.00 26.99
CA ILE A 284 36.01 -11.92 26.52
C ILE A 284 35.24 -11.32 27.70
N GLU A 285 34.70 -12.16 28.58
CA GLU A 285 34.01 -11.74 29.79
C GLU A 285 34.89 -10.83 30.66
N LYS A 286 36.13 -11.25 30.92
CA LYS A 286 37.08 -10.45 31.69
C LYS A 286 37.39 -9.11 31.01
N ALA A 287 37.66 -9.12 29.70
CA ALA A 287 37.94 -7.91 28.93
C ALA A 287 36.77 -6.91 28.94
N LEU A 288 35.53 -7.40 28.93
CA LEU A 288 34.32 -6.58 28.99
C LEU A 288 34.07 -6.04 30.41
N LYS A 289 34.33 -6.84 31.44
CA LYS A 289 34.15 -6.47 32.85
C LYS A 289 35.06 -5.32 33.30
N ASP A 290 36.24 -5.19 32.69
CA ASP A 290 37.20 -4.12 32.99
C ASP A 290 36.81 -2.75 32.41
N ILE A 291 35.72 -2.67 31.62
CA ILE A 291 35.23 -1.41 31.04
C ILE A 291 34.26 -0.74 32.02
N ASN A 292 34.68 0.39 32.63
CA ASN A 292 33.79 1.26 33.38
C ASN A 292 33.00 2.17 32.43
N VAL A 293 31.67 1.97 32.35
CA VAL A 293 30.79 2.63 31.38
C VAL A 293 30.80 4.15 31.52
N SER A 294 30.66 4.69 32.73
CA SER A 294 30.54 6.15 32.94
C SER A 294 31.88 6.88 32.72
N GLU A 295 32.99 6.27 33.14
CA GLU A 295 34.33 6.83 32.90
C GLU A 295 34.70 6.85 31.42
N GLU A 296 34.48 5.73 30.72
CA GLU A 296 34.78 5.61 29.28
C GLU A 296 33.90 6.54 28.43
N LEU A 297 32.63 6.73 28.81
CA LEU A 297 31.75 7.72 28.17
C LEU A 297 32.28 9.15 28.31
N SER A 298 32.80 9.52 29.48
CA SER A 298 33.37 10.85 29.71
C SER A 298 34.61 11.08 28.84
N LYS A 299 35.49 10.07 28.76
CA LYS A 299 36.68 10.10 27.91
C LYS A 299 36.34 10.24 26.42
N LEU A 300 35.42 9.41 25.92
CA LEU A 300 35.00 9.43 24.52
C LEU A 300 34.33 10.76 24.13
N LYS A 301 33.59 11.41 25.04
CA LYS A 301 33.07 12.78 24.81
C LYS A 301 34.20 13.78 24.60
N GLY A 302 35.27 13.70 25.39
CA GLY A 302 36.47 14.52 25.23
C GLY A 302 37.16 14.27 23.89
N ASP A 303 37.35 13.01 23.51
CA ASP A 303 38.03 12.61 22.27
C ASP A 303 37.22 12.97 21.01
N ALA A 304 35.89 12.90 21.09
CA ALA A 304 34.99 13.28 20.00
C ALA A 304 35.18 14.75 19.57
N SER A 305 35.50 15.65 20.51
CA SER A 305 35.74 17.07 20.19
C SER A 305 37.00 17.30 19.34
N LYS A 306 37.96 16.37 19.36
CA LYS A 306 39.25 16.47 18.66
C LYS A 306 39.31 15.63 17.38
N ALA A 307 38.46 14.60 17.28
CA ALA A 307 38.47 13.65 16.16
C ALA A 307 37.68 14.16 14.92
N LYS A 308 38.10 13.73 13.72
CA LYS A 308 37.41 14.02 12.46
C LYS A 308 37.29 12.75 11.59
N GLY A 309 36.33 12.75 10.66
CA GLY A 309 36.15 11.69 9.67
C GLY A 309 35.83 10.31 10.29
N ALA A 310 36.44 9.25 9.76
CA ALA A 310 36.15 7.86 10.15
C ALA A 310 36.41 7.56 11.63
N THR A 311 37.40 8.23 12.25
CA THR A 311 37.70 8.08 13.68
C THR A 311 36.55 8.60 14.55
N LEU A 312 35.98 9.75 14.17
CA LEU A 312 34.82 10.33 14.86
C LEU A 312 33.60 9.42 14.78
N ASP A 313 33.34 8.82 13.62
CA ASP A 313 32.25 7.85 13.43
C ASP A 313 32.41 6.62 14.34
N LYS A 314 33.65 6.15 14.52
CA LYS A 314 33.97 5.03 15.42
C LYS A 314 33.69 5.39 16.87
N ILE A 315 34.11 6.57 17.32
CA ILE A 315 33.85 7.11 18.66
C ILE A 315 32.34 7.24 18.90
N HIS A 316 31.60 7.83 17.97
CA HIS A 316 30.14 7.97 18.09
C HIS A 316 29.42 6.63 18.19
N LYS A 317 29.88 5.60 17.46
CA LYS A 317 29.33 4.24 17.58
C LYS A 317 29.55 3.66 18.98
N LYS A 318 30.78 3.75 19.52
CA LYS A 318 31.08 3.29 20.89
C LYS A 318 30.25 4.03 21.94
N MET A 319 30.16 5.36 21.83
CA MET A 319 29.36 6.18 22.75
C MET A 319 27.90 5.76 22.78
N ARG A 320 27.30 5.41 21.63
CA ARG A 320 25.90 4.94 21.57
C ARG A 320 25.69 3.63 22.32
N LEU A 321 26.61 2.68 22.16
CA LEU A 321 26.56 1.39 22.87
C LEU A 321 26.68 1.59 24.38
N LEU A 322 27.64 2.40 24.83
CA LEU A 322 27.85 2.65 26.25
C LEU A 322 26.70 3.46 26.88
N LYS A 323 26.15 4.46 26.16
CA LYS A 323 24.99 5.24 26.63
C LYS A 323 23.75 4.35 26.81
N ASN A 324 23.59 3.34 25.96
CA ASN A 324 22.52 2.34 26.13
C ASN A 324 22.69 1.53 27.42
N LEU A 325 23.90 1.03 27.68
CA LEU A 325 24.21 0.27 28.88
C LEU A 325 24.01 1.12 30.15
N GLU A 326 24.46 2.38 30.13
CA GLU A 326 24.26 3.34 31.23
C GLU A 326 22.78 3.57 31.53
N ASN A 327 21.96 3.84 30.49
CA ASN A 327 20.52 4.05 30.65
C ASN A 327 19.79 2.85 31.25
N ASN A 328 20.27 1.63 30.98
CA ASN A 328 19.68 0.40 31.47
C ASN A 328 20.35 -0.16 32.73
N LYS A 329 21.38 0.52 33.26
CA LYS A 329 22.16 0.11 34.43
C LYS A 329 22.76 -1.30 34.29
N LEU A 330 23.30 -1.62 33.11
CA LEU A 330 23.95 -2.90 32.82
C LEU A 330 25.45 -2.71 32.61
N SER A 331 26.28 -3.64 33.06
CA SER A 331 27.68 -3.70 32.65
C SER A 331 27.85 -4.45 31.31
N PRO A 332 28.94 -4.22 30.55
CA PRO A 332 29.16 -4.90 29.27
C PRO A 332 29.24 -6.42 29.37
N ASP A 333 29.80 -6.98 30.44
CA ASP A 333 29.88 -8.43 30.67
C ASP A 333 28.49 -9.04 30.93
N GLU A 334 27.70 -8.44 31.83
CA GLU A 334 26.33 -8.88 32.13
C GLU A 334 25.40 -8.84 30.90
N ALA A 335 25.58 -7.83 30.05
CA ALA A 335 24.75 -7.65 28.87
C ALA A 335 25.16 -8.56 27.70
N TYR A 336 26.46 -8.83 27.52
CA TYR A 336 26.96 -9.44 26.29
C TYR A 336 27.36 -10.91 26.47
N MET A 337 27.65 -11.37 27.69
CA MET A 337 28.00 -12.76 27.97
C MET A 337 26.76 -13.56 28.42
N ILE A 338 26.75 -14.85 28.09
CA ILE A 338 25.72 -15.80 28.52
C ILE A 338 26.36 -17.05 29.13
N HIS A 339 25.82 -17.46 30.27
CA HIS A 339 26.13 -18.74 30.93
C HIS A 339 25.02 -19.76 30.71
N ASN A 340 23.81 -19.29 30.42
CA ASN A 340 22.62 -20.09 30.22
C ASN A 340 22.03 -19.80 28.84
N VAL A 341 21.47 -20.82 28.20
CA VAL A 341 20.72 -20.66 26.94
C VAL A 341 19.24 -20.95 27.21
N PRO A 342 18.31 -20.04 26.89
CA PRO A 342 16.89 -20.29 27.08
C PRO A 342 16.37 -21.29 26.04
N ILE A 343 15.55 -22.24 26.51
CA ILE A 343 14.85 -23.21 25.68
C ILE A 343 13.38 -22.81 25.62
N LEU A 344 12.88 -22.65 24.39
CA LEU A 344 11.48 -22.30 24.14
C LEU A 344 10.53 -23.30 24.82
N PRO A 345 9.36 -22.84 25.30
CA PRO A 345 8.28 -23.73 25.69
C PRO A 345 7.85 -24.67 24.57
N PRO A 346 7.51 -25.94 24.86
CA PRO A 346 7.00 -26.90 23.88
C PRO A 346 5.87 -26.39 22.98
N ALA A 347 4.94 -25.60 23.54
CA ALA A 347 3.84 -24.99 22.79
C ALA A 347 4.30 -24.10 21.61
N PHE A 348 5.51 -23.52 21.68
CA PHE A 348 6.08 -22.69 20.60
C PHE A 348 6.91 -23.49 19.58
N ARG A 349 7.20 -24.76 19.88
CA ARG A 349 7.97 -25.69 19.04
C ARG A 349 7.27 -27.06 18.92
N PRO A 350 6.03 -27.09 18.41
CA PRO A 350 5.15 -28.24 18.52
C PRO A 350 5.71 -29.48 17.84
N MET A 351 5.30 -30.63 18.37
CA MET A 351 5.55 -31.96 17.81
C MET A 351 4.25 -32.74 17.82
N TYR A 352 3.87 -33.36 16.71
CA TYR A 352 2.65 -34.15 16.60
C TYR A 352 2.80 -35.31 15.60
N PRO A 353 2.10 -36.44 15.82
CA PRO A 353 2.09 -37.55 14.88
C PRO A 353 1.29 -37.18 13.61
N LEU A 354 1.83 -37.56 12.46
CA LEU A 354 1.15 -37.53 11.17
C LEU A 354 0.30 -38.80 11.01
N PRO A 355 -0.72 -38.79 10.12
CA PRO A 355 -1.52 -39.99 9.81
C PRO A 355 -0.67 -41.18 9.35
N SER A 356 0.52 -40.92 8.78
CA SER A 356 1.51 -41.92 8.38
C SER A 356 2.28 -42.57 9.55
N GLY A 357 2.03 -42.19 10.80
CA GLY A 357 2.77 -42.65 11.99
C GLY A 357 4.12 -41.97 12.21
N SER A 358 4.60 -41.18 11.26
CA SER A 358 5.81 -40.34 11.42
C SER A 358 5.51 -39.09 12.25
N LEU A 359 6.53 -38.50 12.88
CA LEU A 359 6.37 -37.30 13.71
C LEU A 359 6.69 -36.04 12.91
N SER A 360 5.76 -35.08 12.90
CA SER A 360 6.06 -33.70 12.51
C SER A 360 6.71 -33.00 13.71
N THR A 361 7.90 -32.44 13.51
CA THR A 361 8.67 -31.75 14.57
C THR A 361 9.10 -30.37 14.09
N ALA A 362 8.94 -29.34 14.93
CA ALA A 362 9.42 -28.00 14.62
C ALA A 362 10.97 -27.98 14.40
N PRO A 363 11.50 -27.31 13.35
CA PRO A 363 12.92 -27.35 13.00
C PRO A 363 13.89 -27.00 14.13
N ILE A 364 13.54 -26.03 14.99
CA ILE A 364 14.41 -25.58 16.08
C ILE A 364 14.72 -26.66 17.13
N ASN A 365 13.86 -27.68 17.29
CA ASN A 365 14.13 -28.80 18.20
C ASN A 365 15.40 -29.56 17.82
N TYR A 366 15.73 -29.61 16.52
CA TYR A 366 16.95 -30.23 16.02
C TYR A 366 18.20 -29.45 16.44
N LEU A 367 18.14 -28.12 16.43
CA LEU A 367 19.24 -27.25 16.83
C LEU A 367 19.49 -27.32 18.34
N TYR A 368 18.41 -27.33 19.14
CA TYR A 368 18.54 -27.52 20.58
C TYR A 368 19.16 -28.86 20.93
N ARG A 369 18.77 -29.93 20.22
CA ARG A 369 19.37 -31.25 20.40
C ARG A 369 20.88 -31.23 20.15
N ASP A 370 21.30 -30.64 19.04
CA ASP A 370 22.71 -30.61 18.64
C ASP A 370 23.54 -29.75 19.62
N MET A 371 22.99 -28.61 20.05
CA MET A 371 23.59 -27.76 21.08
C MET A 371 23.77 -28.49 22.42
N ILE A 372 22.74 -29.19 22.91
CA ILE A 372 22.81 -29.92 24.19
C ILE A 372 23.85 -31.05 24.12
N LEU A 373 23.90 -31.77 23.00
CA LEU A 373 24.89 -32.85 22.82
C LEU A 373 26.33 -32.33 22.85
N VAL A 374 26.63 -31.26 22.12
CA VAL A 374 27.98 -30.66 22.12
C VAL A 374 28.32 -30.07 23.49
N ASN A 375 27.36 -29.41 24.16
CA ASN A 375 27.56 -28.86 25.50
C ASN A 375 27.86 -29.95 26.52
N ARG A 376 27.13 -31.07 26.46
CA ARG A 376 27.33 -32.23 27.33
C ARG A 376 28.69 -32.89 27.08
N GLN A 377 29.11 -33.03 25.82
CA GLN A 377 30.46 -33.50 25.48
C GLN A 377 31.53 -32.57 26.07
N LEU A 378 31.33 -31.25 26.04
CA LEU A 378 32.27 -30.33 26.66
C LEU A 378 32.31 -30.44 28.20
N LYS A 379 31.15 -30.69 28.86
CA LYS A 379 31.03 -30.89 30.32
C LYS A 379 31.67 -32.21 30.79
N GLU A 380 31.31 -33.33 30.17
CA GLU A 380 31.69 -34.68 30.62
C GLU A 380 33.18 -34.98 30.38
N PHE A 381 33.81 -34.33 29.41
CA PHE A 381 35.17 -34.64 28.97
C PHE A 381 36.18 -33.50 29.27
N SER A 382 36.18 -33.01 30.51
CA SER A 382 37.08 -31.93 30.99
C SER A 382 38.58 -32.24 30.87
N GLY A 383 38.97 -33.52 30.74
CA GLY A 383 40.35 -33.99 30.55
C GLY A 383 40.85 -34.13 29.11
N LEU A 384 40.09 -33.70 28.09
CA LEU A 384 40.50 -33.81 26.68
C LEU A 384 41.77 -33.00 26.33
N PRO A 385 42.56 -33.44 25.33
CA PRO A 385 43.63 -32.64 24.74
C PRO A 385 43.11 -31.30 24.22
N ASP A 386 43.92 -30.25 24.33
CA ASP A 386 43.51 -28.88 23.98
C ASP A 386 43.01 -28.73 22.54
N ALA A 387 43.49 -29.57 21.61
CA ALA A 387 43.01 -29.57 20.22
C ALA A 387 41.51 -29.91 20.10
N PHE A 388 41.04 -30.93 20.82
CA PHE A 388 39.63 -31.33 20.81
C PHE A 388 38.74 -30.32 21.54
N LYS A 389 39.26 -29.71 22.63
CA LYS A 389 38.56 -28.61 23.32
C LYS A 389 38.36 -27.40 22.40
N LYS A 390 39.34 -27.09 21.55
CA LYS A 390 39.21 -25.99 20.57
C LYS A 390 38.10 -26.24 19.56
N GLU A 391 38.02 -27.46 19.02
CA GLU A 391 36.97 -27.87 18.08
C GLU A 391 35.58 -27.83 18.74
N LEU A 392 35.43 -28.45 19.92
CA LEU A 392 34.16 -28.47 20.66
C LEU A 392 33.69 -27.08 21.10
N ARG A 393 34.60 -26.17 21.47
CA ARG A 393 34.25 -24.76 21.76
C ARG A 393 33.73 -24.05 20.52
N GLY A 394 34.40 -24.23 19.38
CA GLY A 394 33.97 -23.69 18.09
C GLY A 394 32.59 -24.20 17.69
N ASP A 395 32.35 -25.50 17.86
CA ASP A 395 31.08 -26.13 17.51
C ASP A 395 29.96 -25.77 18.49
N LEU A 396 30.24 -25.63 19.79
CA LEU A 396 29.27 -25.13 20.76
C LEU A 396 28.84 -23.70 20.41
N TYR A 397 29.80 -22.82 20.09
CA TYR A 397 29.49 -21.45 19.66
C TYR A 397 28.65 -21.44 18.37
N LYS A 398 29.02 -22.24 17.37
CA LYS A 398 28.23 -22.40 16.14
C LYS A 398 26.83 -22.95 16.43
N ALA A 399 26.68 -23.93 17.33
CA ALA A 399 25.40 -24.51 17.69
C ALA A 399 24.46 -23.49 18.36
N VAL A 400 24.98 -22.69 19.30
CA VAL A 400 24.23 -21.59 19.94
C VAL A 400 23.87 -20.53 18.90
N LYS A 401 24.82 -20.12 18.05
CA LYS A 401 24.60 -19.15 16.97
C LYS A 401 23.54 -19.64 15.95
N ALA A 402 23.54 -20.93 15.63
CA ALA A 402 22.54 -21.57 14.79
C ALA A 402 21.17 -21.61 15.46
N ALA A 403 21.09 -22.02 16.74
CA ALA A 403 19.84 -22.05 17.50
C ALA A 403 19.18 -20.66 17.59
N GLN A 404 19.97 -19.60 17.78
CA GLN A 404 19.49 -18.22 17.74
C GLN A 404 19.07 -17.75 16.33
N GLY A 405 19.53 -18.42 15.27
CA GLY A 405 19.20 -18.11 13.87
C GLY A 405 20.16 -17.10 13.22
N LEU A 406 21.41 -17.04 13.68
CA LEU A 406 22.47 -16.16 13.16
C LEU A 406 23.61 -16.93 12.48
N GLY A 407 23.49 -18.26 12.36
CA GLY A 407 24.48 -19.13 11.72
C GLY A 407 23.84 -20.41 11.18
N ASP A 408 24.64 -21.21 10.49
CA ASP A 408 24.19 -22.44 9.83
C ASP A 408 24.13 -23.63 10.81
N PRO A 409 23.22 -24.59 10.59
CA PRO A 409 23.15 -25.81 11.41
C PRO A 409 24.44 -26.63 11.29
N LEU A 410 24.89 -27.22 12.41
CA LEU A 410 26.03 -28.14 12.41
C LEU A 410 25.81 -29.37 11.52
N VAL A 411 24.57 -29.91 11.54
CA VAL A 411 24.20 -31.11 10.79
C VAL A 411 23.04 -30.80 9.86
N GLN A 412 23.25 -30.92 8.55
CA GLN A 412 22.16 -30.87 7.56
C GLN A 412 21.38 -32.19 7.55
N ARG A 413 20.05 -32.14 7.53
CA ARG A 413 19.18 -33.33 7.58
C ARG A 413 18.17 -33.32 6.43
N GLY A 414 18.55 -33.94 5.32
CA GLY A 414 17.69 -34.09 4.12
C GLY A 414 17.32 -32.75 3.45
N GLU A 415 16.18 -32.72 2.74
CA GLU A 415 15.70 -31.54 1.99
C GLU A 415 15.10 -30.44 2.88
N LYS A 416 14.84 -30.70 4.17
CA LYS A 416 14.21 -29.72 5.07
C LYS A 416 15.25 -28.75 5.62
N LYS A 417 15.10 -27.46 5.31
CA LYS A 417 15.91 -26.39 5.88
C LYS A 417 15.68 -26.29 7.40
N ILE A 418 16.73 -26.52 8.18
CA ILE A 418 16.72 -26.35 9.64
C ILE A 418 17.10 -24.90 9.94
N VAL A 419 16.25 -24.20 10.69
CA VAL A 419 16.39 -22.76 10.95
C VAL A 419 16.22 -22.44 12.44
N GLY A 420 16.96 -21.44 12.91
CA GLY A 420 16.92 -20.95 14.29
C GLY A 420 15.84 -19.90 14.56
N ALA A 421 15.81 -19.38 15.77
CA ALA A 421 14.71 -18.53 16.26
C ALA A 421 14.50 -17.24 15.44
N ILE A 422 15.55 -16.43 15.22
CA ILE A 422 15.45 -15.19 14.43
C ILE A 422 15.13 -15.48 12.95
N GLU A 423 15.65 -16.60 12.42
CA GLU A 423 15.36 -16.99 11.05
C GLU A 423 13.92 -17.48 10.87
N LEU A 424 13.29 -18.09 11.89
CA LEU A 424 11.85 -18.38 11.89
C LEU A 424 11.00 -17.11 11.80
N ILE A 425 11.41 -16.04 12.49
CA ILE A 425 10.75 -14.71 12.41
C ILE A 425 10.81 -14.18 10.97
N LYS A 426 11.99 -14.27 10.35
CA LYS A 426 12.30 -13.75 9.01
C LYS A 426 11.70 -14.58 7.86
N GLY A 427 11.83 -15.90 7.92
CA GLY A 427 11.57 -16.85 6.84
C GLY A 427 12.55 -16.73 5.65
N ASP A 428 12.47 -17.69 4.71
CA ASP A 428 13.25 -17.66 3.46
C ASP A 428 12.91 -16.46 2.58
N GLN A 429 11.64 -16.06 2.62
CA GLN A 429 11.14 -14.82 2.03
C GLN A 429 10.39 -14.05 3.10
N PRO A 430 10.50 -12.72 3.16
CA PRO A 430 9.81 -11.90 4.16
C PRO A 430 8.31 -12.18 4.24
N LYS A 431 7.63 -12.40 3.10
CA LYS A 431 6.18 -12.74 3.07
C LYS A 431 5.83 -14.08 3.73
N ARG A 432 6.78 -15.02 3.82
CA ARG A 432 6.59 -16.36 4.38
C ARG A 432 7.07 -16.47 5.83
N GLY A 433 7.89 -15.53 6.31
CA GLY A 433 8.34 -15.47 7.70
C GLY A 433 7.20 -15.32 8.70
N PHE A 434 7.40 -15.84 9.91
CA PHE A 434 6.39 -15.86 10.97
C PHE A 434 5.80 -14.46 11.25
N PHE A 435 6.61 -13.40 11.21
CA PHE A 435 6.13 -12.03 11.44
C PHE A 435 5.10 -11.58 10.39
N GLN A 436 5.37 -11.75 9.09
CA GLN A 436 4.45 -11.28 8.05
C GLN A 436 3.27 -12.24 7.84
N SER A 437 3.52 -13.55 7.86
CA SER A 437 2.54 -14.56 7.49
C SER A 437 1.56 -14.88 8.61
N THR A 438 1.98 -14.73 9.87
CA THR A 438 1.22 -15.19 11.05
C THR A 438 0.94 -14.05 12.02
N VAL A 439 1.96 -13.29 12.42
CA VAL A 439 1.79 -12.16 13.36
C VAL A 439 0.97 -11.05 12.73
N PHE A 440 1.28 -10.66 11.49
CA PHE A 440 0.59 -9.56 10.81
C PHE A 440 -0.67 -10.02 10.06
N SER A 441 -0.56 -11.07 9.24
CA SER A 441 -1.66 -11.60 8.42
C SER A 441 -2.57 -12.54 9.21
N LYS A 442 -3.38 -11.97 10.12
CA LYS A 442 -4.26 -12.72 11.03
C LYS A 442 -5.51 -13.24 10.32
N ASN A 443 -5.79 -14.54 10.44
CA ASN A 443 -7.04 -15.14 9.94
C ASN A 443 -8.23 -14.75 10.82
N GLN A 444 -9.40 -14.57 10.22
CA GLN A 444 -10.57 -13.99 10.90
C GLN A 444 -11.71 -15.00 11.02
N ASP A 445 -12.28 -15.13 12.21
CA ASP A 445 -13.64 -15.66 12.40
C ASP A 445 -14.69 -14.69 11.81
N LEU A 446 -15.92 -15.16 11.61
CA LEU A 446 -17.00 -14.40 10.96
C LEU A 446 -16.57 -13.85 9.59
N SER A 447 -15.94 -14.72 8.79
CA SER A 447 -15.43 -14.38 7.47
C SER A 447 -15.90 -15.37 6.41
N GLY A 448 -16.06 -14.88 5.18
CA GLY A 448 -16.55 -15.71 4.08
C GLY A 448 -16.08 -15.21 2.73
N SER A 449 -16.43 -15.95 1.68
CA SER A 449 -16.32 -15.47 0.31
C SER A 449 -17.22 -16.23 -0.64
N SER A 450 -17.66 -15.56 -1.70
CA SER A 450 -18.27 -16.21 -2.86
C SER A 450 -18.00 -15.41 -4.13
N THR A 451 -18.42 -15.96 -5.27
CA THR A 451 -18.42 -15.27 -6.56
C THR A 451 -19.41 -14.12 -6.56
N VAL A 452 -19.05 -13.02 -7.22
CA VAL A 452 -19.87 -11.82 -7.29
C VAL A 452 -20.70 -11.78 -8.58
N THR A 453 -21.93 -11.26 -8.50
CA THR A 453 -22.87 -11.10 -9.60
C THR A 453 -23.49 -9.69 -9.59
N PRO A 454 -23.88 -9.13 -10.75
CA PRO A 454 -24.53 -7.82 -10.80
C PRO A 454 -25.94 -7.87 -10.21
N SER A 455 -26.36 -6.82 -9.50
CA SER A 455 -27.74 -6.66 -9.02
C SER A 455 -28.17 -5.20 -9.05
N VAL A 456 -28.95 -4.83 -10.07
CA VAL A 456 -29.49 -3.47 -10.27
C VAL A 456 -30.77 -3.20 -9.47
N GLU A 457 -31.37 -4.23 -8.88
CA GLU A 457 -32.57 -4.10 -8.06
C GLU A 457 -32.28 -3.52 -6.68
N MET A 458 -31.03 -3.57 -6.24
CA MET A 458 -30.56 -3.04 -4.96
C MET A 458 -30.12 -1.60 -5.07
N ASN A 459 -30.16 -0.86 -3.96
CA ASN A 459 -29.45 0.41 -3.92
C ASN A 459 -27.92 0.19 -3.81
N PRO A 460 -27.10 1.20 -4.13
CA PRO A 460 -25.64 1.10 -4.03
C PRO A 460 -25.04 0.74 -2.67
N ASP A 461 -25.76 0.96 -1.56
CA ASP A 461 -25.30 0.65 -0.20
C ASP A 461 -25.65 -0.78 0.24
N GLU A 462 -26.41 -1.51 -0.56
CA GLU A 462 -26.90 -2.84 -0.25
C GLU A 462 -26.11 -3.95 -0.97
N ILE A 463 -26.18 -5.16 -0.40
CA ILE A 463 -25.56 -6.36 -0.97
C ILE A 463 -26.47 -7.58 -0.82
N LEU A 464 -26.63 -8.39 -1.87
CA LEU A 464 -27.37 -9.66 -1.77
C LEU A 464 -26.45 -10.70 -1.13
N LEU A 465 -26.86 -11.22 0.01
CA LEU A 465 -26.15 -12.23 0.78
C LEU A 465 -26.90 -13.57 0.74
N PRO A 466 -26.26 -14.66 0.28
CA PRO A 466 -26.87 -16.00 0.32
C PRO A 466 -27.29 -16.39 1.74
N ARG A 467 -28.55 -16.82 1.91
CA ARG A 467 -29.09 -17.25 3.21
C ARG A 467 -28.24 -18.34 3.86
N ASP A 468 -27.76 -19.32 3.07
CA ASP A 468 -26.86 -20.39 3.54
C ASP A 468 -25.55 -19.87 4.14
N MET A 469 -24.98 -18.82 3.54
CA MET A 469 -23.76 -18.19 4.05
C MET A 469 -24.05 -17.38 5.32
N ALA A 470 -25.17 -16.68 5.36
CA ALA A 470 -25.58 -15.83 6.47
C ALA A 470 -25.76 -16.62 7.77
N TRP A 471 -26.30 -17.86 7.71
CA TRP A 471 -26.41 -18.75 8.87
C TRP A 471 -25.09 -18.94 9.62
N ASN A 472 -23.99 -19.12 8.88
CA ASN A 472 -22.67 -19.28 9.49
C ASN A 472 -22.08 -17.92 9.92
N LEU A 473 -22.10 -16.91 9.04
CA LEU A 473 -21.48 -15.60 9.32
C LEU A 473 -22.12 -14.86 10.50
N TYR A 474 -23.43 -15.03 10.69
CA TYR A 474 -24.19 -14.36 11.75
C TYR A 474 -24.51 -15.25 12.95
N GLN A 475 -24.08 -16.52 12.93
CA GLN A 475 -24.38 -17.53 13.94
C GLN A 475 -24.41 -17.01 15.40
N PRO A 476 -23.36 -16.35 15.95
CA PRO A 476 -23.39 -15.90 17.35
C PRO A 476 -24.46 -14.83 17.62
N PHE A 477 -24.80 -14.01 16.62
CA PHE A 477 -25.83 -12.99 16.73
C PHE A 477 -27.24 -13.57 16.63
N ILE A 478 -27.44 -14.61 15.82
CA ILE A 478 -28.73 -15.33 15.78
C ILE A 478 -29.02 -15.92 17.17
N THR A 479 -28.02 -16.55 17.79
CA THR A 479 -28.14 -17.04 19.18
C THR A 479 -28.46 -15.91 20.16
N LYS A 480 -27.81 -14.75 20.03
CA LYS A 480 -28.08 -13.58 20.87
C LYS A 480 -29.54 -13.12 20.77
N GLU A 481 -30.07 -13.00 19.55
CA GLU A 481 -31.46 -12.59 19.34
C GLU A 481 -32.44 -13.64 19.92
N LEU A 482 -32.17 -14.93 19.75
CA LEU A 482 -32.99 -15.99 20.35
C LEU A 482 -32.95 -15.99 21.89
N VAL A 483 -31.80 -15.73 22.50
CA VAL A 483 -31.68 -15.58 23.96
C VAL A 483 -32.47 -14.35 24.42
N ALA A 484 -32.42 -13.24 23.68
CA ALA A 484 -33.23 -12.06 23.97
C ALA A 484 -34.75 -12.33 23.83
N MET A 485 -35.16 -13.28 22.99
CA MET A 485 -36.54 -13.78 22.86
C MET A 485 -36.95 -14.76 23.98
N GLY A 486 -36.05 -15.09 24.92
CA GLY A 486 -36.33 -15.95 26.08
C GLY A 486 -35.88 -17.41 25.96
N HIS A 487 -35.18 -17.80 24.88
CA HIS A 487 -34.65 -19.15 24.75
C HIS A 487 -33.35 -19.35 25.56
N THR A 488 -33.12 -20.56 26.06
CA THR A 488 -31.83 -20.88 26.70
C THR A 488 -30.72 -21.00 25.65
N PRO A 489 -29.44 -20.72 25.99
CA PRO A 489 -28.34 -20.77 25.01
C PRO A 489 -28.17 -22.12 24.31
N LEU A 490 -28.44 -23.22 25.02
CA LEU A 490 -28.36 -24.57 24.47
C LEU A 490 -29.51 -24.83 23.48
N SER A 491 -30.73 -24.42 23.82
CA SER A 491 -31.89 -24.49 22.93
C SER A 491 -31.67 -23.62 21.70
N ALA A 492 -31.24 -22.36 21.87
CA ALA A 492 -30.93 -21.45 20.78
C ALA A 492 -29.84 -22.01 19.84
N ALA A 493 -28.78 -22.61 20.36
CA ALA A 493 -27.74 -23.25 19.55
C ALA A 493 -28.29 -24.45 18.73
N ALA A 494 -29.19 -25.25 19.31
CA ALA A 494 -29.86 -26.34 18.60
C ALA A 494 -30.79 -25.80 17.49
N MET A 495 -31.58 -24.75 17.78
CA MET A 495 -32.46 -24.11 16.80
C MET A 495 -31.68 -23.53 15.61
N VAL A 496 -30.53 -22.90 15.87
CA VAL A 496 -29.65 -22.38 14.80
C VAL A 496 -29.07 -23.51 13.96
N LYS A 497 -28.66 -24.63 14.58
CA LYS A 497 -28.14 -25.80 13.87
C LYS A 497 -29.22 -26.47 13.01
N ASN A 498 -30.44 -26.56 13.50
CA ASN A 498 -31.58 -27.16 12.82
C ASN A 498 -32.25 -26.20 11.82
N ARG A 499 -31.89 -24.90 11.85
CA ARG A 499 -32.46 -23.83 11.03
C ARG A 499 -33.97 -23.66 11.25
N ASP A 500 -34.38 -23.66 12.51
CA ASP A 500 -35.79 -23.53 12.88
C ASP A 500 -36.38 -22.19 12.40
N PRO A 501 -37.69 -22.11 12.10
CA PRO A 501 -38.32 -20.88 11.61
C PRO A 501 -38.11 -19.66 12.51
N GLN A 502 -38.16 -19.84 13.83
CA GLN A 502 -37.85 -18.77 14.80
C GLN A 502 -36.39 -18.29 14.72
N ALA A 503 -35.44 -19.21 14.48
CA ALA A 503 -34.05 -18.84 14.21
C ALA A 503 -33.91 -18.08 12.89
N GLY A 504 -34.79 -18.33 11.92
CA GLY A 504 -34.87 -17.56 10.66
C GLY A 504 -35.27 -16.10 10.90
N VAL A 505 -36.26 -15.85 11.77
CA VAL A 505 -36.65 -14.49 12.19
C VAL A 505 -35.50 -13.80 12.92
N ALA A 506 -34.83 -14.51 13.83
CA ALA A 506 -33.65 -14.01 14.53
C ALA A 506 -32.48 -13.69 13.58
N LEU A 507 -32.28 -14.48 12.51
CA LEU A 507 -31.31 -14.20 11.47
C LEU A 507 -31.61 -12.89 10.73
N GLU A 508 -32.87 -12.65 10.37
CA GLU A 508 -33.26 -11.40 9.70
C GLU A 508 -33.04 -10.19 10.60
N ALA A 509 -33.35 -10.28 11.89
CA ALA A 509 -33.06 -9.24 12.87
C ALA A 509 -31.55 -8.97 13.01
N ALA A 510 -30.73 -10.03 13.11
CA ALA A 510 -29.28 -9.91 13.22
C ALA A 510 -28.65 -9.24 12.00
N VAL A 511 -29.11 -9.59 10.80
CA VAL A 511 -28.66 -9.04 9.51
C VAL A 511 -29.10 -7.59 9.34
N LYS A 512 -30.32 -7.23 9.74
CA LYS A 512 -30.84 -5.85 9.66
C LYS A 512 -30.02 -4.87 10.50
N ASN A 513 -29.57 -5.28 11.68
CA ASN A 513 -28.85 -4.41 12.61
C ASN A 513 -27.35 -4.28 12.33
N ARG A 514 -26.79 -5.12 11.44
CA ARG A 514 -25.34 -5.25 11.27
C ARG A 514 -24.94 -5.22 9.79
N PRO A 515 -24.16 -4.19 9.37
CA PRO A 515 -23.61 -4.17 8.03
C PRO A 515 -22.50 -5.23 7.90
N ILE A 516 -22.13 -5.52 6.66
CA ILE A 516 -21.05 -6.46 6.33
C ILE A 516 -19.99 -5.76 5.50
N PHE A 517 -18.72 -6.00 5.79
CA PHE A 517 -17.64 -5.56 4.91
C PHE A 517 -17.51 -6.49 3.72
N MET A 518 -17.39 -5.93 2.54
CA MET A 518 -16.94 -6.62 1.34
C MET A 518 -15.53 -6.13 0.98
N ASN A 519 -14.67 -7.08 0.61
CA ASN A 519 -13.28 -6.86 0.23
C ASN A 519 -12.99 -7.57 -1.10
N ARG A 520 -12.17 -6.94 -1.96
CA ARG A 520 -11.52 -7.63 -3.09
C ARG A 520 -10.00 -7.49 -2.96
N ALA A 521 -9.31 -8.63 -3.07
CA ALA A 521 -7.86 -8.67 -3.08
C ALA A 521 -7.32 -8.52 -4.52
N PRO A 522 -6.22 -7.80 -4.75
CA PRO A 522 -5.44 -7.02 -3.76
C PRO A 522 -6.12 -5.68 -3.42
N SER A 523 -6.05 -5.25 -2.17
CA SER A 523 -6.67 -4.00 -1.71
C SER A 523 -5.76 -2.78 -1.89
N LEU A 524 -5.79 -2.20 -3.09
CA LEU A 524 -4.84 -1.14 -3.48
C LEU A 524 -5.16 0.22 -2.85
N HIS A 525 -6.41 0.46 -2.49
CA HIS A 525 -6.88 1.72 -1.92
C HIS A 525 -8.09 1.49 -1.00
N LYS A 526 -8.48 2.53 -0.25
CA LYS A 526 -9.58 2.47 0.71
C LYS A 526 -10.87 1.84 0.13
N PHE A 527 -11.28 2.19 -1.09
CA PHE A 527 -12.49 1.63 -1.72
C PHE A 527 -12.41 0.13 -2.10
N SER A 528 -11.26 -0.52 -1.96
CA SER A 528 -11.15 -1.98 -2.09
C SER A 528 -11.77 -2.74 -0.92
N ILE A 529 -12.19 -2.02 0.13
CA ILE A 529 -13.01 -2.53 1.23
C ILE A 529 -14.10 -1.49 1.57
N LEU A 530 -15.37 -1.89 1.51
CA LEU A 530 -16.52 -1.04 1.86
C LEU A 530 -17.51 -1.85 2.68
N ALA A 531 -18.34 -1.15 3.47
CA ALA A 531 -19.43 -1.76 4.21
C ALA A 531 -20.72 -1.69 3.40
N PHE A 532 -21.56 -2.71 3.53
CA PHE A 532 -22.85 -2.80 2.86
C PHE A 532 -23.93 -3.27 3.82
N GLN A 533 -25.17 -2.89 3.57
CA GLN A 533 -26.33 -3.45 4.25
C GLN A 533 -26.74 -4.76 3.55
N PRO A 534 -26.62 -5.93 4.21
CA PRO A 534 -27.02 -7.19 3.60
C PRO A 534 -28.54 -7.31 3.45
N LYS A 535 -28.99 -7.82 2.29
CA LYS A 535 -30.32 -8.41 2.09
C LYS A 535 -30.18 -9.89 1.78
N LEU A 536 -30.96 -10.71 2.49
CA LEU A 536 -30.90 -12.17 2.32
C LEU A 536 -31.66 -12.61 1.09
N TYR A 537 -31.13 -13.62 0.40
CA TYR A 537 -31.81 -14.27 -0.71
C TYR A 537 -31.40 -15.73 -0.83
N ASP A 538 -32.22 -16.51 -1.53
CA ASP A 538 -31.98 -17.92 -1.76
C ASP A 538 -31.13 -18.11 -3.03
N GLY A 539 -29.81 -18.01 -2.84
CA GLY A 539 -28.83 -18.19 -3.91
C GLY A 539 -27.46 -18.63 -3.40
N ARG A 540 -26.41 -18.48 -4.22
CA ARG A 540 -25.03 -18.89 -3.89
C ARG A 540 -23.96 -17.85 -4.20
N SER A 541 -24.34 -16.72 -4.79
CA SER A 541 -23.43 -15.65 -5.20
C SER A 541 -23.65 -14.42 -4.33
N ILE A 542 -22.71 -13.48 -4.37
CA ILE A 542 -22.89 -12.19 -3.72
C ILE A 542 -23.37 -11.22 -4.79
N GLY A 543 -24.57 -10.64 -4.64
CA GLY A 543 -25.09 -9.65 -5.58
C GLY A 543 -24.63 -8.25 -5.18
N VAL A 544 -24.02 -7.51 -6.11
CA VAL A 544 -23.48 -6.16 -5.87
C VAL A 544 -24.01 -5.20 -6.92
N HIS A 545 -24.32 -3.98 -6.50
CA HIS A 545 -24.74 -2.94 -7.41
C HIS A 545 -23.62 -2.54 -8.39
N PRO A 546 -23.85 -2.47 -9.72
CA PRO A 546 -22.80 -2.16 -10.69
C PRO A 546 -22.09 -0.81 -10.49
N LEU A 547 -22.71 0.17 -9.83
CA LEU A 547 -22.04 1.44 -9.49
C LEU A 547 -20.96 1.30 -8.42
N ALA A 548 -21.03 0.29 -7.55
CA ALA A 548 -20.09 0.10 -6.45
C ALA A 548 -18.81 -0.64 -6.88
N VAL A 549 -18.82 -1.31 -8.05
CA VAL A 549 -17.71 -2.21 -8.46
C VAL A 549 -16.44 -1.49 -8.88
N GLY A 550 -16.55 -0.23 -9.31
CA GLY A 550 -15.40 0.57 -9.78
C GLY A 550 -14.31 0.70 -8.71
N GLY A 551 -14.70 0.87 -7.44
CA GLY A 551 -13.77 0.95 -6.31
C GLY A 551 -13.09 -0.38 -5.95
N PHE A 552 -13.68 -1.51 -6.33
CA PHE A 552 -13.06 -2.83 -6.14
C PHE A 552 -12.19 -3.25 -7.32
N ASN A 553 -12.16 -2.47 -8.41
CA ASN A 553 -11.59 -2.84 -9.71
C ASN A 553 -12.15 -4.17 -10.25
N MET A 554 -13.40 -4.48 -9.87
CA MET A 554 -14.03 -5.80 -10.00
C MET A 554 -14.85 -5.93 -11.27
N ASP A 555 -14.92 -7.14 -11.81
CA ASP A 555 -15.86 -7.51 -12.87
C ASP A 555 -16.72 -8.72 -12.46
N PHE A 556 -17.58 -9.18 -13.36
CA PHE A 556 -18.53 -10.26 -13.11
C PHE A 556 -18.19 -11.53 -13.89
N ASP A 557 -16.91 -11.81 -14.14
CA ASP A 557 -16.46 -12.95 -14.96
C ASP A 557 -16.18 -14.24 -14.16
N GLY A 558 -16.27 -14.18 -12.83
CA GLY A 558 -15.89 -15.27 -11.93
C GLY A 558 -15.07 -14.83 -10.70
N ASP A 559 -14.81 -13.52 -10.61
CA ASP A 559 -14.29 -12.82 -9.44
C ASP A 559 -14.98 -13.19 -8.13
N THR A 560 -14.21 -13.21 -7.05
CA THR A 560 -14.70 -13.51 -5.70
C THR A 560 -14.41 -12.36 -4.75
N ALA A 561 -15.37 -12.06 -3.86
CA ALA A 561 -15.19 -11.10 -2.79
C ALA A 561 -15.10 -11.79 -1.43
N GLY A 562 -14.26 -11.25 -0.54
CA GLY A 562 -14.20 -11.61 0.88
C GLY A 562 -15.22 -10.82 1.69
N LEU A 563 -15.78 -11.44 2.71
CA LEU A 563 -16.77 -10.84 3.61
C LEU A 563 -16.32 -10.89 5.06
N TYR A 564 -16.63 -9.84 5.85
CA TYR A 564 -16.34 -9.78 7.29
C TYR A 564 -17.47 -9.10 8.06
N VAL A 565 -17.93 -9.69 9.16
CA VAL A 565 -19.00 -9.13 10.00
C VAL A 565 -18.44 -8.44 11.26
N PRO A 566 -18.83 -7.18 11.58
CA PRO A 566 -18.47 -6.50 12.83
C PRO A 566 -19.32 -6.95 14.03
N ILE A 567 -18.73 -6.94 15.22
CA ILE A 567 -19.28 -7.46 16.48
C ILE A 567 -19.74 -6.31 17.38
N SER A 568 -18.85 -5.40 17.74
CA SER A 568 -19.12 -4.32 18.70
C SER A 568 -20.00 -3.23 18.11
N SER A 569 -20.79 -2.55 18.95
CA SER A 569 -21.66 -1.45 18.49
C SER A 569 -20.86 -0.29 17.89
N LYS A 570 -19.67 0.01 18.45
CA LYS A 570 -18.77 1.04 17.89
C LYS A 570 -18.25 0.66 16.50
N ALA A 571 -17.85 -0.59 16.31
CA ALA A 571 -17.41 -1.08 15.00
C ALA A 571 -18.56 -1.10 13.97
N VAL A 572 -19.80 -1.38 14.40
CA VAL A 572 -21.00 -1.29 13.55
C VAL A 572 -21.26 0.15 13.10
N GLU A 573 -21.25 1.13 14.02
CA GLU A 573 -21.45 2.54 13.68
C GLU A 573 -20.33 3.07 12.76
N GLU A 574 -19.09 2.68 13.04
CA GLU A 574 -17.96 2.99 12.17
C GLU A 574 -18.17 2.38 10.78
N ALA A 575 -18.58 1.11 10.67
CA ALA A 575 -18.85 0.46 9.39
C ALA A 575 -19.94 1.16 8.59
N LYS A 576 -21.01 1.67 9.22
CA LYS A 576 -22.05 2.45 8.52
C LYS A 576 -21.50 3.71 7.85
N SER A 577 -20.47 4.33 8.41
CA SER A 577 -19.80 5.49 7.79
C SER A 577 -18.94 5.14 6.56
N LEU A 578 -18.67 3.84 6.35
CA LEU A 578 -17.89 3.30 5.23
C LEU A 578 -18.77 2.77 4.08
N MET A 579 -20.06 3.09 4.10
CA MET A 579 -20.97 2.75 3.01
C MET A 579 -20.68 3.58 1.74
N PRO A 580 -20.89 3.02 0.53
CA PRO A 580 -20.64 3.71 -0.73
C PRO A 580 -21.23 5.13 -0.83
N SER A 581 -22.46 5.36 -0.39
CA SER A 581 -23.13 6.67 -0.41
C SER A 581 -22.46 7.73 0.46
N LYS A 582 -21.72 7.32 1.49
CA LYS A 582 -20.96 8.22 2.38
C LYS A 582 -19.57 8.52 1.84
N LEU A 583 -19.10 7.73 0.88
CA LEU A 583 -17.76 7.81 0.28
C LEU A 583 -17.86 8.03 -1.24
N MET A 584 -18.40 9.18 -1.65
CA MET A 584 -18.68 9.47 -3.06
C MET A 584 -17.44 9.89 -3.86
N GLU A 585 -16.53 10.65 -3.25
CA GLU A 585 -15.40 11.29 -3.93
C GLU A 585 -14.06 10.60 -3.69
N HIS A 586 -13.26 10.54 -4.76
CA HIS A 586 -11.88 10.09 -4.75
C HIS A 586 -10.94 11.22 -4.30
N ALA A 587 -10.05 10.97 -3.34
CA ALA A 587 -9.30 12.06 -2.68
C ALA A 587 -8.26 12.76 -3.54
N ALA A 588 -7.71 12.03 -4.51
CA ALA A 588 -6.58 12.53 -5.29
C ALA A 588 -7.01 13.58 -6.31
N ASP A 589 -8.16 13.36 -6.95
CA ASP A 589 -8.63 14.11 -8.11
C ASP A 589 -10.09 14.59 -8.00
N GLY A 590 -10.75 14.29 -6.88
CA GLY A 590 -12.15 14.64 -6.63
C GLY A 590 -13.14 13.97 -7.57
N LYS A 591 -12.78 12.87 -8.25
CA LYS A 591 -13.71 12.16 -9.14
C LYS A 591 -14.76 11.38 -8.33
N ILE A 592 -15.97 11.25 -8.86
CA ILE A 592 -17.02 10.43 -8.25
C ILE A 592 -16.72 8.95 -8.51
N MET A 593 -16.71 8.16 -7.44
CA MET A 593 -16.48 6.71 -7.49
C MET A 593 -17.73 5.94 -7.94
N LEU A 594 -18.91 6.34 -7.47
CA LEU A 594 -20.20 5.77 -7.85
C LEU A 594 -20.73 6.37 -9.15
N LYS A 595 -19.98 6.23 -10.25
CA LYS A 595 -20.37 6.78 -11.54
C LYS A 595 -21.03 5.72 -12.45
N PRO A 596 -22.09 6.07 -13.19
CA PRO A 596 -22.61 5.24 -14.26
C PRO A 596 -21.53 4.82 -15.26
N SER A 597 -21.56 3.56 -15.66
CA SER A 597 -20.65 3.00 -16.67
C SER A 597 -21.34 1.91 -17.48
N HIS A 598 -20.80 1.61 -18.66
CA HIS A 598 -21.32 0.57 -19.56
C HIS A 598 -22.83 0.73 -19.77
N ASP A 599 -23.60 -0.32 -19.51
CA ASP A 599 -25.03 -0.39 -19.77
C ASP A 599 -25.79 0.77 -19.10
N ILE A 600 -25.50 1.11 -17.84
CA ILE A 600 -26.18 2.24 -17.16
C ILE A 600 -25.93 3.55 -17.92
N MET A 601 -24.73 3.73 -18.49
CA MET A 601 -24.43 4.92 -19.26
C MET A 601 -25.09 4.90 -20.65
N THR A 602 -25.15 3.73 -21.29
CA THR A 602 -25.84 3.54 -22.57
C THR A 602 -27.32 3.92 -22.49
N GLY A 603 -28.03 3.49 -21.45
CA GLY A 603 -29.46 3.80 -21.29
C GLY A 603 -29.69 5.26 -20.95
N LEU A 604 -28.86 5.85 -20.08
CA LEU A 604 -28.91 7.29 -19.80
C LEU A 604 -28.59 8.14 -21.04
N PHE A 605 -27.64 7.72 -21.88
CA PHE A 605 -27.36 8.38 -23.15
C PHE A 605 -28.55 8.28 -24.12
N TYR A 606 -29.12 7.08 -24.27
CA TYR A 606 -30.30 6.85 -25.12
C TYR A 606 -31.49 7.75 -24.71
N LEU A 607 -31.72 7.94 -23.41
CA LEU A 607 -32.78 8.79 -22.89
C LEU A 607 -32.56 10.30 -23.12
N THR A 608 -31.31 10.76 -23.12
CA THR A 608 -31.01 12.21 -23.02
C THR A 608 -30.35 12.82 -24.25
N ARG A 609 -29.94 12.00 -25.21
CA ARG A 609 -29.35 12.45 -26.48
C ARG A 609 -30.29 13.40 -27.24
N PRO A 610 -29.77 14.32 -28.07
CA PRO A 610 -30.61 15.12 -28.95
C PRO A 610 -31.31 14.25 -30.02
N GLY A 611 -32.59 14.52 -30.27
CA GLY A 611 -33.38 13.87 -31.32
C GLY A 611 -33.80 14.81 -32.45
N LYS A 612 -34.81 14.40 -33.21
CA LYS A 612 -35.42 15.27 -34.23
C LYS A 612 -36.23 16.36 -33.54
N ASP A 613 -36.20 17.56 -34.09
CA ASP A 613 -37.10 18.63 -33.63
C ASP A 613 -38.52 18.35 -34.12
N ARG A 614 -39.40 17.99 -33.18
CA ARG A 614 -40.84 17.78 -33.38
C ARG A 614 -41.66 18.65 -32.44
N THR A 615 -41.18 19.87 -32.17
CA THR A 615 -41.84 20.83 -31.27
C THR A 615 -43.26 21.23 -31.72
N ASN A 616 -43.62 20.95 -32.98
CA ASN A 616 -44.98 21.05 -33.48
C ASN A 616 -45.97 20.08 -32.80
N LEU A 617 -45.49 18.94 -32.27
CA LEU A 617 -46.28 18.02 -31.46
C LEU A 617 -46.35 18.56 -30.02
N LYS A 618 -47.56 18.95 -29.62
CA LYS A 618 -47.87 19.51 -28.30
C LYS A 618 -48.68 18.50 -27.50
N PHE A 619 -48.18 18.17 -26.32
CA PHE A 619 -48.82 17.25 -25.37
C PHE A 619 -49.19 18.00 -24.10
N SER A 620 -50.37 17.69 -23.58
CA SER A 620 -50.87 18.33 -22.36
C SER A 620 -50.10 17.83 -21.13
N ASN A 621 -49.73 16.55 -21.13
CA ASN A 621 -49.02 15.88 -20.05
C ASN A 621 -48.09 14.77 -20.57
N MET A 622 -47.33 14.17 -19.65
CA MET A 622 -46.37 13.12 -19.95
C MET A 622 -47.03 11.82 -20.46
N ASP A 623 -48.21 11.46 -19.96
CA ASP A 623 -48.91 10.22 -20.35
C ASP A 623 -49.31 10.22 -21.82
N GLU A 624 -49.76 11.36 -22.34
CA GLU A 624 -50.10 11.54 -23.75
C GLU A 624 -48.87 11.35 -24.65
N ALA A 625 -47.73 11.92 -24.25
CA ALA A 625 -46.47 11.76 -24.95
C ALA A 625 -45.96 10.30 -24.89
N LEU A 626 -46.05 9.66 -23.72
CA LEU A 626 -45.69 8.24 -23.55
C LEU A 626 -46.55 7.30 -24.40
N LYS A 627 -47.84 7.61 -24.58
CA LYS A 627 -48.71 6.84 -25.47
C LYS A 627 -48.23 6.90 -26.92
N LYS A 628 -47.79 8.07 -27.38
CA LYS A 628 -47.21 8.27 -28.74
C LYS A 628 -45.85 7.61 -28.92
N TYR A 629 -45.04 7.58 -27.86
CA TYR A 629 -43.81 6.78 -27.85
C TYR A 629 -44.11 5.28 -27.95
N ARG A 630 -45.08 4.77 -27.17
CA ARG A 630 -45.51 3.36 -27.21
C ARG A 630 -46.10 2.93 -28.55
N THR A 631 -46.65 3.86 -29.34
CA THR A 631 -47.10 3.60 -30.73
C THR A 631 -46.00 3.80 -31.78
N LYS A 632 -44.76 4.10 -31.37
CA LYS A 632 -43.59 4.41 -32.21
C LYS A 632 -43.77 5.59 -33.16
N GLU A 633 -44.67 6.52 -32.83
CA GLU A 633 -44.86 7.74 -33.63
C GLU A 633 -43.74 8.77 -33.38
N ILE A 634 -43.17 8.75 -32.18
CA ILE A 634 -42.06 9.60 -31.74
C ILE A 634 -41.02 8.76 -30.98
N GLU A 635 -39.77 9.20 -31.01
CA GLU A 635 -38.70 8.59 -30.21
C GLU A 635 -38.64 9.22 -28.80
N VAL A 636 -38.09 8.49 -27.82
CA VAL A 636 -37.99 8.98 -26.42
C VAL A 636 -37.12 10.25 -26.29
N TYR A 637 -36.21 10.45 -27.24
CA TYR A 637 -35.27 11.57 -27.29
C TYR A 637 -35.66 12.67 -28.31
N ASP A 638 -36.78 12.54 -29.04
CA ASP A 638 -37.26 13.60 -29.93
C ASP A 638 -37.71 14.82 -29.11
N ASP A 639 -37.38 16.03 -29.59
CA ASP A 639 -37.76 17.29 -28.93
C ASP A 639 -39.23 17.59 -29.23
N VAL A 640 -40.07 17.65 -28.19
CA VAL A 640 -41.52 17.89 -28.25
C VAL A 640 -41.92 19.01 -27.28
N THR A 641 -43.17 19.46 -27.33
CA THR A 641 -43.70 20.43 -26.35
C THR A 641 -44.59 19.70 -25.33
N ILE A 642 -44.15 19.56 -24.09
CA ILE A 642 -44.94 18.93 -23.01
C ILE A 642 -45.30 20.01 -21.97
N GLY A 643 -46.59 20.22 -21.71
CA GLY A 643 -47.05 21.22 -20.74
C GLY A 643 -46.55 22.64 -21.04
N GLY A 644 -46.37 22.98 -22.33
CA GLY A 644 -45.89 24.29 -22.78
C GLY A 644 -44.36 24.49 -22.77
N LYS A 645 -43.57 23.47 -22.40
CA LYS A 645 -42.09 23.54 -22.38
C LYS A 645 -41.49 22.66 -23.49
N LYS A 646 -40.46 23.17 -24.18
CA LYS A 646 -39.65 22.38 -25.13
C LYS A 646 -38.74 21.42 -24.36
N THR A 647 -38.99 20.12 -24.49
CA THR A 647 -38.27 19.05 -23.78
C THR A 647 -38.40 17.72 -24.54
N SER A 648 -37.82 16.63 -24.04
CA SER A 648 -38.06 15.28 -24.55
C SER A 648 -38.61 14.38 -23.45
N ILE A 649 -39.29 13.30 -23.82
CA ILE A 649 -39.83 12.32 -22.86
C ILE A 649 -38.71 11.79 -21.95
N GLY A 650 -37.58 11.39 -22.55
CA GLY A 650 -36.46 10.85 -21.78
C GLY A 650 -35.83 11.87 -20.83
N ARG A 651 -35.81 13.16 -21.18
CA ARG A 651 -35.31 14.22 -20.29
C ARG A 651 -36.23 14.48 -19.10
N GLU A 652 -37.54 14.50 -19.28
CA GLU A 652 -38.47 14.66 -18.15
C GLU A 652 -38.45 13.42 -17.23
N LEU A 653 -38.36 12.19 -17.78
CA LEU A 653 -38.20 10.96 -16.98
C LEU A 653 -36.92 10.99 -16.13
N VAL A 654 -35.80 11.38 -16.74
CA VAL A 654 -34.54 11.55 -16.00
C VAL A 654 -34.69 12.61 -14.93
N LYS A 655 -35.32 13.74 -15.22
CA LYS A 655 -35.50 14.86 -14.29
C LYS A 655 -36.33 14.49 -13.07
N GLU A 656 -37.35 13.66 -13.21
CA GLU A 656 -38.12 13.10 -12.07
C GLU A 656 -37.26 12.23 -11.13
N ALA A 657 -36.18 11.65 -11.65
CA ALA A 657 -35.21 10.90 -10.85
C ALA A 657 -34.18 11.80 -10.14
N LEU A 658 -34.12 13.11 -10.44
CA LEU A 658 -33.10 14.03 -9.92
C LEU A 658 -33.54 14.84 -8.70
N PRO A 659 -32.60 15.22 -7.84
CA PRO A 659 -32.84 16.23 -6.81
C PRO A 659 -33.11 17.61 -7.42
N GLU A 660 -33.82 18.47 -6.68
CA GLU A 660 -34.16 19.81 -7.12
C GLU A 660 -32.92 20.68 -7.39
N GLY A 661 -32.95 21.42 -8.51
CA GLY A 661 -31.87 22.30 -8.96
C GLY A 661 -30.70 21.61 -9.66
N VAL A 662 -30.80 20.32 -9.99
CA VAL A 662 -29.81 19.61 -10.85
C VAL A 662 -30.30 19.62 -12.30
N GLU A 663 -29.52 20.19 -13.20
CA GLU A 663 -29.85 20.27 -14.62
C GLU A 663 -29.20 19.17 -15.46
N ILE A 664 -29.92 18.71 -16.48
CA ILE A 664 -29.42 17.76 -17.48
C ILE A 664 -28.57 18.53 -18.52
N PRO A 665 -27.38 18.03 -18.90
CA PRO A 665 -26.58 18.67 -19.94
C PRO A 665 -27.35 18.85 -21.26
N LYS A 666 -27.16 20.00 -21.94
CA LYS A 666 -27.84 20.28 -23.22
C LYS A 666 -27.56 19.26 -24.31
N GLU A 667 -26.37 18.67 -24.34
CA GLU A 667 -25.98 17.63 -25.31
C GLU A 667 -26.31 16.19 -24.83
N GLY A 668 -26.95 16.04 -23.68
CA GLY A 668 -27.22 14.75 -23.06
C GLY A 668 -26.04 14.18 -22.26
N PHE A 669 -26.22 12.96 -21.76
CA PHE A 669 -25.19 12.27 -20.98
C PHE A 669 -24.15 11.61 -21.90
N HIS A 670 -22.90 12.04 -21.81
CA HIS A 670 -21.77 11.45 -22.52
C HIS A 670 -20.54 11.38 -21.60
N LYS A 671 -19.43 10.81 -22.10
CA LYS A 671 -18.18 10.63 -21.34
C LYS A 671 -17.70 11.87 -20.58
N GLY A 672 -17.87 13.05 -21.17
CA GLY A 672 -17.39 14.33 -20.62
C GLY A 672 -18.34 14.97 -19.62
N SER A 673 -19.66 14.74 -19.74
CA SER A 673 -20.66 15.39 -18.89
C SER A 673 -20.95 14.65 -17.59
N ILE A 674 -20.78 13.32 -17.55
CA ILE A 674 -21.22 12.49 -16.42
C ILE A 674 -20.55 12.85 -15.08
N ASN A 675 -19.24 13.12 -15.06
CA ASN A 675 -18.55 13.45 -13.81
C ASN A 675 -19.06 14.77 -13.22
N LYS A 676 -19.28 15.79 -14.06
CA LYS A 676 -19.79 17.09 -13.62
C LYS A 676 -21.21 16.95 -13.08
N PHE A 677 -22.02 16.14 -13.75
CA PHE A 677 -23.39 15.84 -13.34
C PHE A 677 -23.45 15.09 -12.00
N MET A 678 -22.68 14.02 -11.84
CA MET A 678 -22.64 13.25 -10.59
C MET A 678 -22.14 14.09 -9.41
N LYS A 679 -21.21 15.04 -9.64
CA LYS A 679 -20.81 16.03 -8.62
C LYS A 679 -21.94 16.95 -8.20
N ALA A 680 -22.76 17.42 -9.16
CA ALA A 680 -23.92 18.26 -8.86
C ALA A 680 -25.00 17.54 -8.04
N ILE A 681 -25.15 16.22 -8.21
CA ILE A 681 -26.00 15.41 -7.35
C ILE A 681 -25.36 15.25 -5.97
N SER A 682 -24.06 14.94 -5.91
CA SER A 682 -23.33 14.70 -4.66
C SER A 682 -23.36 15.90 -3.72
N SER A 683 -23.33 17.13 -4.25
CA SER A 683 -23.42 18.36 -3.45
C SER A 683 -24.77 18.56 -2.74
N LYS A 684 -25.81 17.80 -3.12
CA LYS A 684 -27.13 17.80 -2.45
C LYS A 684 -27.17 16.88 -1.22
N GLY A 685 -26.11 16.14 -0.94
CA GLY A 685 -25.98 15.24 0.21
C GLY A 685 -26.08 13.75 -0.16
N SER A 686 -25.63 12.90 0.76
CA SER A 686 -25.52 11.43 0.52
C SER A 686 -26.86 10.77 0.20
N ASP A 687 -27.93 11.20 0.87
CA ASP A 687 -29.21 10.50 0.80
C ASP A 687 -29.92 10.84 -0.51
N ALA A 688 -29.86 12.11 -0.92
CA ALA A 688 -30.31 12.55 -2.25
C ALA A 688 -29.50 11.87 -3.37
N PHE A 689 -28.18 11.72 -3.18
CA PHE A 689 -27.33 11.02 -4.13
C PHE A 689 -27.68 9.53 -4.25
N LEU A 690 -27.91 8.83 -3.13
CA LEU A 690 -28.29 7.42 -3.13
C LEU A 690 -29.65 7.22 -3.83
N GLN A 691 -30.65 8.04 -3.51
CA GLN A 691 -31.97 7.96 -4.14
C GLN A 691 -31.91 8.24 -5.65
N ALA A 692 -31.18 9.28 -6.06
CA ALA A 692 -31.06 9.63 -7.47
C ALA A 692 -30.31 8.53 -8.26
N THR A 693 -29.21 8.01 -7.72
CA THR A 693 -28.43 6.96 -8.41
C THR A 693 -29.18 5.62 -8.51
N ASP A 694 -29.95 5.23 -7.51
CA ASP A 694 -30.84 4.06 -7.55
C ASP A 694 -31.91 4.23 -8.66
N LYS A 695 -32.65 5.35 -8.64
CA LYS A 695 -33.68 5.65 -9.65
C LYS A 695 -33.10 5.69 -11.08
N LEU A 696 -31.98 6.38 -11.28
CA LEU A 696 -31.31 6.47 -12.57
C LEU A 696 -30.82 5.11 -13.07
N SER A 697 -30.30 4.25 -12.18
CA SER A 697 -29.85 2.91 -12.58
C SER A 697 -31.02 2.04 -13.03
N ARG A 698 -32.13 2.04 -12.28
CA ARG A 698 -33.35 1.31 -12.65
C ARG A 698 -33.94 1.81 -13.97
N LEU A 699 -34.08 3.13 -14.10
CA LEU A 699 -34.56 3.77 -15.33
C LEU A 699 -33.67 3.40 -16.52
N SER A 700 -32.36 3.44 -16.35
CA SER A 700 -31.44 3.03 -17.41
C SER A 700 -31.56 1.55 -17.76
N SER A 701 -31.72 0.66 -16.77
CA SER A 701 -31.88 -0.78 -17.02
C SER A 701 -33.15 -1.08 -17.81
N GLU A 702 -34.25 -0.40 -17.50
CA GLU A 702 -35.51 -0.49 -18.23
C GLU A 702 -35.36 0.00 -19.68
N TYR A 703 -34.84 1.22 -19.87
CA TYR A 703 -34.73 1.83 -21.20
C TYR A 703 -33.61 1.26 -22.07
N ASN A 704 -32.64 0.55 -21.49
CA ASN A 704 -31.69 -0.24 -22.27
C ASN A 704 -32.37 -1.34 -23.08
N LEU A 705 -33.39 -2.01 -22.51
CA LEU A 705 -34.15 -3.04 -23.22
C LEU A 705 -34.83 -2.44 -24.46
N TYR A 706 -35.39 -1.23 -24.33
CA TYR A 706 -36.07 -0.53 -25.42
C TYR A 706 -35.10 0.12 -26.43
N SER A 707 -33.86 0.40 -26.04
CA SER A 707 -32.86 0.99 -26.95
C SER A 707 -32.51 0.07 -28.13
N SER A 708 -32.65 -1.25 -27.95
CA SER A 708 -32.30 -2.27 -28.95
C SER A 708 -30.91 -2.11 -29.58
N ILE A 709 -29.97 -1.50 -28.85
CA ILE A 709 -28.59 -1.36 -29.29
C ILE A 709 -27.97 -2.76 -29.30
N SER A 710 -27.85 -3.33 -30.49
CA SER A 710 -27.25 -4.63 -30.75
C SER A 710 -26.23 -4.52 -31.87
N ILE A 711 -25.08 -5.17 -31.71
CA ILE A 711 -24.01 -5.19 -32.71
C ILE A 711 -24.30 -6.30 -33.72
N GLY A 712 -24.45 -5.96 -35.00
CA GLY A 712 -24.58 -6.90 -36.12
C GLY A 712 -23.35 -6.91 -37.03
N LEU A 713 -23.48 -7.57 -38.18
CA LEU A 713 -22.41 -7.62 -39.18
C LEU A 713 -22.22 -6.28 -39.91
N ASP A 714 -23.28 -5.50 -40.10
CA ASP A 714 -23.19 -4.14 -40.67
C ASP A 714 -22.42 -3.19 -39.75
N ASP A 715 -22.57 -3.36 -38.44
CA ASP A 715 -21.88 -2.52 -37.46
C ASP A 715 -20.36 -2.79 -37.42
N LEU A 716 -19.94 -4.00 -37.85
CA LEU A 716 -18.55 -4.46 -37.92
C LEU A 716 -17.89 -4.18 -39.27
N GLU A 717 -18.61 -3.57 -40.22
CA GLU A 717 -18.07 -3.33 -41.56
C GLU A 717 -16.91 -2.31 -41.52
N PRO A 718 -15.72 -2.66 -42.04
CA PRO A 718 -14.57 -1.77 -42.00
C PRO A 718 -14.76 -0.45 -42.75
N ASP A 719 -14.08 0.62 -42.32
CA ASP A 719 -14.03 1.91 -43.04
C ASP A 719 -13.06 1.86 -44.24
N TYR A 720 -13.38 1.06 -45.26
CA TYR A 720 -12.49 0.88 -46.42
C TYR A 720 -12.07 2.23 -47.05
N LYS A 721 -13.00 3.18 -47.20
CA LYS A 721 -12.73 4.43 -47.91
C LYS A 721 -11.69 5.31 -47.20
N SER A 722 -11.94 5.64 -45.93
CA SER A 722 -11.06 6.59 -45.23
C SER A 722 -9.78 5.92 -44.74
N ARG A 723 -9.87 4.64 -44.33
CA ARG A 723 -8.71 3.84 -43.91
C ARG A 723 -7.75 3.61 -45.06
N ASP A 724 -8.21 3.03 -46.18
CA ASP A 724 -7.31 2.57 -47.25
C ASP A 724 -6.62 3.76 -47.91
N SER A 725 -7.33 4.88 -48.09
CA SER A 725 -6.74 6.12 -48.57
C SER A 725 -5.60 6.62 -47.68
N PHE A 726 -5.78 6.59 -46.35
CA PHE A 726 -4.75 7.03 -45.40
C PHE A 726 -3.57 6.04 -45.35
N VAL A 727 -3.86 4.74 -45.25
CA VAL A 727 -2.86 3.68 -45.13
C VAL A 727 -1.99 3.59 -46.38
N ASN A 728 -2.57 3.70 -47.58
CA ASN A 728 -1.83 3.68 -48.84
C ASN A 728 -0.87 4.87 -48.95
N LYS A 729 -1.33 6.07 -48.57
CA LYS A 729 -0.47 7.27 -48.55
C LYS A 729 0.75 7.10 -47.63
N VAL A 730 0.55 6.52 -46.44
CA VAL A 730 1.66 6.26 -45.51
C VAL A 730 2.57 5.15 -46.05
N ASN A 731 2.02 4.09 -46.68
CA ASN A 731 2.82 3.03 -47.29
C ASN A 731 3.70 3.55 -48.44
N GLU A 732 3.20 4.48 -49.26
CA GLU A 732 3.98 5.16 -50.30
C GLU A 732 5.12 6.00 -49.70
N GLU A 733 4.87 6.73 -48.62
CA GLU A 733 5.92 7.47 -47.92
C GLU A 733 6.98 6.53 -47.34
N LEU A 734 6.56 5.38 -46.77
CA LEU A 734 7.46 4.38 -46.19
C LEU A 734 8.27 3.60 -47.23
N SER A 735 7.73 3.37 -48.44
CA SER A 735 8.46 2.67 -49.50
C SER A 735 9.61 3.52 -50.07
N SER A 736 9.51 4.85 -49.97
CA SER A 736 10.55 5.80 -50.38
C SER A 736 11.73 5.90 -49.41
N VAL A 737 11.65 5.28 -48.22
CA VAL A 737 12.65 5.40 -47.15
C VAL A 737 13.20 4.03 -46.76
N THR A 738 14.52 3.82 -46.93
CA THR A 738 15.21 2.58 -46.53
C THR A 738 15.67 2.60 -45.06
N ASP A 739 15.95 3.78 -44.50
CA ASP A 739 16.40 3.92 -43.12
C ASP A 739 15.31 3.57 -42.10
N GLN A 740 15.60 2.60 -41.23
CA GLN A 740 14.61 2.11 -40.26
C GLN A 740 14.22 3.15 -39.21
N GLN A 741 15.09 4.10 -38.86
CA GLN A 741 14.80 5.11 -37.85
C GLN A 741 13.87 6.19 -38.41
N LYS A 742 14.13 6.66 -39.62
CA LYS A 742 13.23 7.57 -40.36
C LYS A 742 11.86 6.95 -40.61
N ARG A 743 11.79 5.65 -40.97
CA ARG A 743 10.50 4.93 -41.08
C ARG A 743 9.70 4.98 -39.78
N ARG A 744 10.35 4.76 -38.63
CA ARG A 744 9.70 4.86 -37.32
C ARG A 744 9.16 6.28 -37.07
N GLU A 745 9.93 7.32 -37.37
CA GLU A 745 9.51 8.72 -37.22
C GLU A 745 8.28 9.07 -38.06
N ILE A 746 8.22 8.62 -39.32
CA ILE A 746 7.07 8.82 -40.22
C ILE A 746 5.80 8.17 -39.63
N ILE A 747 5.92 6.92 -39.15
CA ILE A 747 4.82 6.21 -38.51
C ILE A 747 4.33 7.00 -37.28
N PHE A 748 5.25 7.41 -36.40
CA PHE A 748 4.90 8.19 -35.19
C PHE A 748 4.18 9.50 -35.52
N LYS A 749 4.64 10.26 -36.51
CA LYS A 749 3.99 11.51 -36.95
C LYS A 749 2.61 11.31 -37.58
N SER A 750 2.34 10.09 -38.08
CA SER A 750 1.08 9.75 -38.74
C SER A 750 -0.02 9.31 -37.76
N ILE A 751 0.33 8.83 -36.56
CA ILE A 751 -0.64 8.33 -35.56
C ILE A 751 -1.73 9.36 -35.21
N PRO A 752 -1.43 10.63 -34.84
CA PRO A 752 -2.47 11.59 -34.48
C PRO A 752 -3.41 11.91 -35.65
N LYS A 753 -2.88 11.96 -36.87
CA LYS A 753 -3.68 12.18 -38.09
C LYS A 753 -4.63 11.00 -38.34
N PHE A 754 -4.16 9.78 -38.12
CA PHE A 754 -4.99 8.58 -38.24
C PHE A 754 -6.11 8.53 -37.19
N HIS A 755 -5.83 8.91 -35.95
CA HIS A 755 -6.87 9.02 -34.91
C HIS A 755 -7.99 9.97 -35.35
N LYS A 756 -7.65 11.13 -35.89
CA LYS A 756 -8.64 12.08 -36.42
C LYS A 756 -9.48 11.50 -37.56
N THR A 757 -8.89 10.67 -38.44
CA THR A 757 -9.64 9.98 -39.50
C THR A 757 -10.71 9.06 -38.92
N VAL A 758 -10.39 8.32 -37.85
CA VAL A 758 -11.31 7.40 -37.18
C VAL A 758 -12.40 8.18 -36.44
N GLU A 759 -12.06 9.28 -35.76
CA GLU A 759 -13.04 10.19 -35.13
C GLU A 759 -14.06 10.72 -36.14
N ASN A 760 -13.60 11.16 -37.31
CA ASN A 760 -14.49 11.61 -38.40
C ASN A 760 -15.41 10.50 -38.92
N TYR A 761 -14.99 9.21 -38.86
CA TYR A 761 -15.87 8.09 -39.22
C TYR A 761 -17.01 7.93 -38.20
N ILE A 762 -16.70 8.03 -36.91
CA ILE A 762 -17.68 7.95 -35.81
C ILE A 762 -18.71 9.09 -35.91
N GLU A 763 -18.28 10.29 -36.32
CA GLU A 763 -19.16 11.43 -36.53
C GLU A 763 -20.09 11.25 -37.73
N ARG A 764 -19.57 10.68 -38.84
CA ARG A 764 -20.34 10.41 -40.05
C ARG A 764 -21.32 9.24 -39.92
N ASN A 765 -21.09 8.31 -38.99
CA ASN A 765 -21.91 7.12 -38.79
C ASN A 765 -22.52 7.08 -37.37
N PRO A 766 -23.34 8.06 -36.97
CA PRO A 766 -23.86 8.14 -35.61
C PRO A 766 -24.82 6.99 -35.24
N GLU A 767 -25.47 6.38 -36.23
CA GLU A 767 -26.43 5.27 -36.03
C GLU A 767 -25.74 3.91 -35.86
N ASN A 768 -24.47 3.77 -36.23
CA ASN A 768 -23.72 2.53 -36.03
C ASN A 768 -23.64 2.18 -34.53
N ALA A 769 -23.98 0.95 -34.16
CA ALA A 769 -24.11 0.55 -32.75
C ALA A 769 -22.79 0.73 -31.97
N LEU A 770 -21.64 0.44 -32.58
CA LEU A 770 -20.33 0.65 -31.95
C LEU A 770 -20.03 2.14 -31.74
N SER A 771 -20.45 3.00 -32.67
CA SER A 771 -20.31 4.45 -32.54
C SER A 771 -21.19 5.01 -31.42
N GLN A 772 -22.43 4.52 -31.29
CA GLN A 772 -23.33 4.86 -30.19
C GLN A 772 -22.76 4.43 -28.84
N LEU A 773 -22.30 3.18 -28.72
CA LEU A 773 -21.67 2.66 -27.50
C LEU A 773 -20.44 3.48 -27.13
N MET A 774 -19.59 3.85 -28.10
CA MET A 774 -18.40 4.62 -27.82
C MET A 774 -18.73 6.06 -27.34
N LYS A 775 -19.71 6.74 -27.96
CA LYS A 775 -20.19 8.06 -27.54
C LYS A 775 -20.82 8.03 -26.14
N ALA A 776 -21.57 6.97 -25.85
CA ALA A 776 -22.13 6.69 -24.53
C ALA A 776 -21.07 6.27 -23.50
N ASN A 777 -19.77 6.29 -23.81
CA ASN A 777 -18.72 5.80 -22.91
C ASN A 777 -18.89 4.33 -22.48
N GLY A 778 -19.55 3.53 -23.31
CA GLY A 778 -19.62 2.08 -23.23
C GLY A 778 -18.38 1.41 -23.82
N LYS A 779 -18.48 0.11 -24.09
CA LYS A 779 -17.44 -0.67 -24.78
C LYS A 779 -17.90 -0.95 -26.22
N PRO A 780 -17.01 -0.89 -27.22
CA PRO A 780 -15.54 -0.72 -27.14
C PRO A 780 -15.09 0.73 -26.89
N GLY A 781 -13.90 0.89 -26.29
CA GLY A 781 -13.22 2.20 -26.26
C GLY A 781 -12.63 2.56 -27.62
N PHE A 782 -12.12 3.79 -27.77
CA PHE A 782 -11.63 4.33 -29.06
C PHE A 782 -10.60 3.42 -29.76
N ASP A 783 -9.55 2.98 -29.08
CA ASP A 783 -8.53 2.11 -29.69
C ASP A 783 -9.08 0.74 -30.09
N GLN A 784 -10.01 0.19 -29.31
CA GLN A 784 -10.67 -1.08 -29.61
C GLN A 784 -11.59 -0.94 -30.83
N PHE A 785 -12.33 0.18 -30.91
CA PHE A 785 -13.14 0.55 -32.07
C PHE A 785 -12.26 0.69 -33.32
N LYS A 786 -11.16 1.43 -33.22
CA LYS A 786 -10.15 1.62 -34.28
C LYS A 786 -9.61 0.29 -34.80
N GLN A 787 -9.29 -0.65 -33.91
CA GLN A 787 -8.76 -1.97 -34.28
C GLN A 787 -9.82 -2.87 -34.95
N LEU A 788 -11.09 -2.77 -34.54
CA LEU A 788 -12.19 -3.55 -35.11
C LEU A 788 -12.59 -3.04 -36.51
N ILE A 789 -12.80 -1.74 -36.67
CA ILE A 789 -13.38 -1.14 -37.88
C ILE A 789 -12.32 -0.61 -38.85
N SER A 790 -11.13 -0.25 -38.37
CA SER A 790 -10.09 0.33 -39.21
C SER A 790 -8.87 -0.60 -39.29
N THR A 791 -7.84 -0.36 -38.49
CA THR A 791 -6.66 -1.22 -38.38
C THR A 791 -5.89 -0.88 -37.10
N PRO A 792 -5.14 -1.82 -36.49
CA PRO A 792 -4.19 -1.48 -35.43
C PRO A 792 -3.18 -0.39 -35.81
N PHE A 793 -2.90 -0.24 -37.11
CA PHE A 793 -1.98 0.71 -37.76
C PHE A 793 -0.51 0.53 -37.35
N ALA A 794 -0.15 0.82 -36.11
CA ALA A 794 1.25 0.86 -35.67
C ALA A 794 1.47 0.05 -34.38
N VAL A 795 2.46 -0.84 -34.38
CA VAL A 795 2.70 -1.84 -33.32
C VAL A 795 4.17 -1.82 -32.85
N THR A 796 4.42 -2.33 -31.64
CA THR A 796 5.77 -2.40 -31.07
C THR A 796 6.37 -3.80 -31.08
N ASP A 797 7.71 -3.85 -31.12
CA ASP A 797 8.47 -5.09 -30.86
C ASP A 797 8.47 -5.48 -29.37
N SER A 798 9.15 -6.58 -29.04
CA SER A 798 9.31 -7.07 -27.66
C SER A 798 10.06 -6.07 -26.76
N SER A 799 10.92 -5.22 -27.33
CA SER A 799 11.65 -4.16 -26.64
C SER A 799 10.82 -2.88 -26.47
N GLY A 800 9.65 -2.78 -27.11
CA GLY A 800 8.71 -1.66 -26.96
C GLY A 800 8.99 -0.54 -27.95
N LYS A 801 9.90 -0.78 -28.90
CA LYS A 801 10.16 0.17 -29.97
C LYS A 801 9.18 -0.06 -31.10
N ALA A 802 8.85 1.02 -31.79
CA ALA A 802 7.96 0.97 -32.95
C ALA A 802 8.51 0.08 -34.06
N LEU A 803 7.72 -0.85 -34.59
CA LEU A 803 8.12 -1.59 -35.77
C LEU A 803 8.14 -0.66 -36.99
N PRO A 804 9.11 -0.80 -37.91
CA PRO A 804 9.20 0.05 -39.12
C PRO A 804 8.18 -0.36 -40.22
N ILE A 805 7.12 -1.08 -39.85
CA ILE A 805 6.05 -1.57 -40.71
C ILE A 805 4.70 -1.25 -40.07
N ILE A 806 3.67 -1.07 -40.90
CA ILE A 806 2.28 -0.81 -40.46
C ILE A 806 1.37 -1.99 -40.79
N THR A 807 0.28 -2.14 -40.04
CA THR A 807 -0.80 -3.07 -40.37
C THR A 807 -1.85 -2.38 -41.23
N THR A 808 -2.46 -3.11 -42.16
CA THR A 808 -3.41 -2.56 -43.13
C THR A 808 -4.84 -3.02 -42.90
N LYS A 809 -5.01 -4.22 -42.32
CA LYS A 809 -6.32 -4.86 -42.16
C LYS A 809 -6.91 -4.64 -40.76
N SER A 810 -8.23 -4.79 -40.65
CA SER A 810 -8.95 -4.71 -39.38
C SER A 810 -9.11 -6.10 -38.74
N PHE A 811 -9.44 -6.15 -37.45
CA PHE A 811 -9.79 -7.41 -36.80
C PHE A 811 -11.15 -7.97 -37.25
N ALA A 812 -12.07 -7.13 -37.74
CA ALA A 812 -13.33 -7.59 -38.30
C ALA A 812 -13.13 -8.26 -39.68
N GLU A 813 -12.26 -7.70 -40.51
CA GLU A 813 -11.90 -8.22 -41.84
C GLU A 813 -11.12 -9.55 -41.73
N GLY A 814 -10.24 -9.63 -40.72
CA GLY A 814 -9.29 -10.73 -40.53
C GLY A 814 -7.88 -10.31 -40.93
N LEU A 815 -6.88 -10.73 -40.15
CA LEU A 815 -5.48 -10.37 -40.43
C LEU A 815 -4.79 -11.42 -41.29
N PRO A 816 -3.92 -11.02 -42.25
CA PRO A 816 -3.01 -11.95 -42.91
C PRO A 816 -1.96 -12.48 -41.92
N VAL A 817 -1.34 -13.61 -42.25
CA VAL A 817 -0.35 -14.29 -41.39
C VAL A 817 0.76 -13.34 -40.91
N SER A 818 1.31 -12.51 -41.80
CA SER A 818 2.38 -11.55 -41.49
C SER A 818 1.95 -10.50 -40.45
N GLU A 819 0.79 -9.87 -40.64
CA GLU A 819 0.25 -8.88 -39.70
C GLU A 819 -0.17 -9.53 -38.38
N TYR A 820 -0.71 -10.75 -38.41
CA TYR A 820 -1.04 -11.51 -37.21
C TYR A 820 0.21 -11.79 -36.36
N TRP A 821 1.30 -12.25 -36.97
CA TRP A 821 2.57 -12.45 -36.24
C TRP A 821 3.15 -11.14 -35.71
N THR A 822 3.02 -10.06 -36.48
CA THR A 822 3.49 -8.72 -36.07
C THR A 822 2.74 -8.23 -34.82
N THR A 823 1.42 -8.41 -34.78
CA THR A 823 0.58 -8.06 -33.62
C THR A 823 0.76 -9.04 -32.44
N ALA A 824 1.18 -10.28 -32.70
CA ALA A 824 1.43 -11.29 -31.68
C ALA A 824 2.63 -10.94 -30.77
N TYR A 825 3.69 -10.29 -31.28
CA TYR A 825 4.81 -9.84 -30.45
C TYR A 825 4.36 -8.91 -29.32
N GLY A 826 3.55 -7.91 -29.69
CA GLY A 826 2.95 -6.98 -28.75
C GLY A 826 2.04 -7.65 -27.72
N SER A 827 1.18 -8.54 -28.20
CA SER A 827 0.25 -9.30 -27.35
C SER A 827 0.98 -10.21 -26.35
N ARG A 828 2.03 -10.93 -26.80
CA ARG A 828 2.84 -11.80 -25.95
C ARG A 828 3.62 -11.01 -24.91
N ARG A 829 4.20 -9.88 -25.29
CA ARG A 829 4.84 -8.95 -24.35
C ARG A 829 3.83 -8.52 -23.29
N GLY A 830 2.64 -8.05 -23.69
CA GLY A 830 1.58 -7.66 -22.75
C GLY A 830 1.19 -8.76 -21.76
N MET A 831 1.13 -10.03 -22.20
CA MET A 831 0.87 -11.18 -21.32
C MET A 831 2.02 -11.48 -20.34
N ILE A 832 3.28 -11.38 -20.78
CA ILE A 832 4.45 -11.58 -19.92
C ILE A 832 4.55 -10.44 -18.90
N GLN A 833 4.41 -9.21 -19.38
CA GLN A 833 4.40 -7.98 -18.60
C GLN A 833 3.31 -8.04 -17.52
N LYS A 834 2.12 -8.59 -17.84
CA LYS A 834 1.04 -8.86 -16.87
C LYS A 834 1.45 -9.73 -15.69
N ARG A 835 2.28 -10.76 -15.90
CA ARG A 835 2.74 -11.61 -14.79
C ARG A 835 3.88 -10.95 -14.00
N MET A 836 4.80 -10.27 -14.66
CA MET A 836 5.97 -9.67 -14.01
C MET A 836 5.61 -8.38 -13.26
N GLU A 837 4.85 -7.48 -13.89
CA GLU A 837 4.55 -6.15 -13.35
C GLU A 837 3.41 -6.11 -12.33
N THR A 838 2.84 -7.25 -11.94
CA THR A 838 1.91 -7.27 -10.79
C THR A 838 2.65 -7.34 -9.45
N ALA A 839 3.89 -7.86 -9.43
CA ALA A 839 4.67 -8.01 -8.22
C ALA A 839 5.35 -6.70 -7.78
N GLU A 840 5.87 -5.94 -8.74
CA GLU A 840 6.71 -4.77 -8.49
C GLU A 840 5.95 -3.54 -7.95
N PRO A 841 4.81 -3.10 -8.53
CA PRO A 841 4.00 -2.02 -7.96
C PRO A 841 3.46 -2.36 -6.57
N GLY A 842 3.09 -3.63 -6.33
CA GLY A 842 2.65 -4.09 -5.02
C GLY A 842 3.76 -4.04 -3.97
N TYR A 843 5.01 -4.32 -4.36
CA TYR A 843 6.17 -4.16 -3.48
C TYR A 843 6.49 -2.69 -3.22
N PHE A 844 6.49 -1.86 -4.27
CA PHE A 844 6.65 -0.41 -4.18
C PHE A 844 5.61 0.22 -3.23
N SER A 845 4.34 -0.19 -3.35
CA SER A 845 3.26 0.24 -2.47
C SER A 845 3.55 -0.06 -1.00
N LYS A 846 4.07 -1.26 -0.68
CA LYS A 846 4.45 -1.61 0.69
C LYS A 846 5.61 -0.76 1.22
N GLN A 847 6.57 -0.38 0.38
CA GLN A 847 7.69 0.48 0.78
C GLN A 847 7.23 1.91 1.05
N VAL A 848 6.43 2.48 0.16
CA VAL A 848 5.85 3.83 0.34
C VAL A 848 5.03 3.85 1.63
N LEU A 849 4.09 2.92 1.79
CA LEU A 849 3.22 2.87 2.97
C LEU A 849 4.01 2.59 4.26
N SER A 850 5.11 1.84 4.26
CA SER A 850 5.92 1.69 5.48
C SER A 850 6.56 2.98 5.98
N VAL A 851 6.72 3.99 5.12
CA VAL A 851 7.34 5.28 5.48
C VAL A 851 6.27 6.36 5.69
N THR A 852 5.16 6.31 4.94
CA THR A 852 4.12 7.33 5.02
C THR A 852 3.14 7.11 6.17
N ILE A 853 2.93 5.87 6.63
CA ILE A 853 1.89 5.52 7.62
C ILE A 853 2.06 6.21 8.98
N ASP A 854 3.26 6.70 9.28
CA ASP A 854 3.57 7.47 10.50
C ASP A 854 3.01 8.91 10.44
N ASN A 855 2.56 9.36 9.27
CA ASN A 855 2.02 10.69 9.09
C ASN A 855 0.51 10.72 9.37
N VAL A 856 0.16 10.90 10.64
CA VAL A 856 -1.21 11.10 11.11
C VAL A 856 -1.51 12.56 11.41
N ILE A 857 -2.79 12.88 11.59
CA ILE A 857 -3.17 14.17 12.17
C ILE A 857 -2.97 14.13 13.69
N SER A 858 -1.97 14.83 14.20
CA SER A 858 -1.60 14.80 15.62
C SER A 858 -2.10 16.01 16.43
N GLY A 859 -2.78 16.95 15.78
CA GLY A 859 -3.29 18.16 16.42
C GLY A 859 -4.01 19.06 15.43
N GLU A 860 -4.69 20.09 15.93
CA GLU A 860 -5.50 20.98 15.07
C GLU A 860 -4.66 22.03 14.35
N ASP A 861 -3.79 22.75 15.07
CA ASP A 861 -2.98 23.85 14.54
C ASP A 861 -1.58 23.88 15.16
N CYS A 862 -0.53 23.80 14.33
CA CYS A 862 0.86 23.91 14.79
C CYS A 862 1.38 25.37 14.88
N GLY A 863 0.56 26.36 14.56
CA GLY A 863 0.92 27.79 14.66
C GLY A 863 1.89 28.31 13.59
N VAL A 864 2.27 27.49 12.61
CA VAL A 864 3.20 27.92 11.54
C VAL A 864 2.58 29.02 10.68
N LYS A 865 3.35 30.11 10.46
CA LYS A 865 2.98 31.24 9.59
C LYS A 865 3.66 31.19 8.21
N ASP A 866 4.55 30.22 8.02
CA ASP A 866 5.20 29.91 6.75
C ASP A 866 4.40 28.88 5.94
N GLY A 867 4.63 28.83 4.63
CA GLY A 867 3.88 28.00 3.70
C GLY A 867 4.63 27.68 2.43
N VAL A 868 3.89 27.18 1.44
CA VAL A 868 4.39 26.92 0.09
C VAL A 868 3.68 27.84 -0.89
N VAL A 869 4.42 28.38 -1.85
CA VAL A 869 3.85 29.18 -2.94
C VAL A 869 3.12 28.23 -3.89
N THR A 870 1.83 28.44 -4.10
CA THR A 870 0.98 27.61 -4.96
C THR A 870 0.35 28.47 -6.05
N SER A 871 0.42 28.00 -7.30
CA SER A 871 -0.22 28.65 -8.45
C SER A 871 -1.74 28.56 -8.36
N LEU A 872 -2.44 29.63 -8.75
CA LEU A 872 -3.91 29.65 -8.83
C LEU A 872 -4.45 28.99 -10.12
N GLU A 873 -3.60 28.43 -10.98
CA GLU A 873 -4.05 27.73 -12.19
C GLU A 873 -4.80 26.42 -11.90
N ASP A 874 -4.40 25.69 -10.85
CA ASP A 874 -5.01 24.42 -10.48
C ASP A 874 -5.89 24.59 -9.22
N LYS A 875 -7.21 24.75 -9.44
CA LYS A 875 -8.20 24.90 -8.36
C LYS A 875 -8.07 23.82 -7.28
N ASN A 876 -7.73 22.59 -7.66
CA ASN A 876 -7.65 21.45 -6.75
C ASN A 876 -6.46 21.52 -5.77
N ASP A 877 -5.44 22.32 -6.07
CA ASP A 877 -4.30 22.51 -5.17
C ASP A 877 -4.54 23.61 -4.13
N VAL A 878 -5.57 24.43 -4.33
CA VAL A 878 -5.82 25.66 -3.56
C VAL A 878 -7.05 25.53 -2.67
N VAL A 879 -8.17 25.06 -3.23
CA VAL A 879 -9.44 24.94 -2.50
C VAL A 879 -9.32 23.90 -1.39
N GLY A 880 -9.84 24.23 -0.20
CA GLY A 880 -9.78 23.40 0.99
C GLY A 880 -8.47 23.50 1.77
N ARG A 881 -7.58 24.45 1.43
CA ARG A 881 -6.35 24.74 2.18
C ARG A 881 -6.45 26.07 2.91
N TYR A 882 -5.57 26.27 3.88
CA TYR A 882 -5.50 27.49 4.68
C TYR A 882 -4.38 28.41 4.17
N GLU A 883 -4.63 29.71 4.07
CA GLU A 883 -3.58 30.70 3.79
C GLU A 883 -2.60 30.80 4.97
N ALA A 884 -1.30 30.83 4.69
CA ALA A 884 -0.27 30.74 5.73
C ALA A 884 -0.25 31.91 6.72
N LYS A 885 -0.49 33.14 6.25
CA LYS A 885 -0.41 34.35 7.09
C LYS A 885 -1.68 34.61 7.88
N THR A 886 -2.84 34.55 7.24
CA THR A 886 -4.13 34.88 7.86
C THR A 886 -4.83 33.69 8.51
N ASN A 887 -4.39 32.45 8.21
CA ASN A 887 -5.03 31.22 8.66
C ASN A 887 -6.49 31.10 8.19
N LYS A 888 -6.86 31.77 7.09
CA LYS A 888 -8.18 31.72 6.47
C LYS A 888 -8.29 30.50 5.56
N LEU A 889 -9.39 29.76 5.65
CA LEU A 889 -9.72 28.66 4.74
C LEU A 889 -10.08 29.22 3.36
N ILE A 890 -9.46 28.68 2.31
CA ILE A 890 -9.78 29.03 0.93
C ILE A 890 -10.87 28.07 0.42
N ASP A 891 -12.11 28.53 0.41
CA ASP A 891 -13.24 27.83 -0.22
C ASP A 891 -13.44 28.26 -1.69
N GLU A 892 -14.52 27.82 -2.34
CA GLU A 892 -14.79 28.20 -3.73
C GLU A 892 -15.05 29.70 -3.91
N VAL A 893 -15.65 30.34 -2.91
CA VAL A 893 -16.00 31.77 -2.94
C VAL A 893 -14.72 32.58 -2.84
N GLU A 894 -13.86 32.24 -1.88
CA GLU A 894 -12.58 32.88 -1.66
C GLU A 894 -11.61 32.66 -2.83
N TYR A 895 -11.57 31.46 -3.40
CA TYR A 895 -10.79 31.17 -4.59
C TYR A 895 -11.21 32.08 -5.76
N THR A 896 -12.51 32.27 -5.96
CA THR A 896 -13.04 33.18 -6.99
C THR A 896 -12.68 34.64 -6.70
N ALA A 897 -12.69 35.06 -5.43
CA ALA A 897 -12.25 36.40 -5.02
C ALA A 897 -10.75 36.62 -5.29
N LEU A 898 -9.90 35.62 -5.03
CA LEU A 898 -8.47 35.65 -5.32
C LEU A 898 -8.20 35.82 -6.83
N LEU A 899 -8.91 35.07 -7.68
CA LEU A 899 -8.81 35.21 -9.13
C LEU A 899 -9.25 36.61 -9.62
N LYS A 900 -10.36 37.13 -9.08
CA LYS A 900 -10.84 38.49 -9.40
C LYS A 900 -9.87 39.58 -8.96
N SER A 901 -9.08 39.34 -7.91
CA SER A 901 -8.07 40.29 -7.43
C SER A 901 -6.81 40.37 -8.30
N GLY A 902 -6.71 39.56 -9.37
CA GLY A 902 -5.55 39.55 -10.29
C GLY A 902 -4.31 38.84 -9.74
N LYS A 903 -4.40 38.15 -8.59
CA LYS A 903 -3.30 37.33 -8.07
C LYS A 903 -3.08 36.11 -8.97
N THR A 904 -1.82 35.70 -9.14
CA THR A 904 -1.41 34.49 -9.88
C THR A 904 -1.01 33.33 -8.96
N SER A 905 -0.66 33.63 -7.71
CA SER A 905 -0.27 32.63 -6.72
C SER A 905 -0.67 33.07 -5.31
N VAL A 906 -0.70 32.09 -4.40
CA VAL A 906 -1.02 32.28 -2.98
C VAL A 906 -0.10 31.42 -2.11
N VAL A 907 0.22 31.88 -0.90
CA VAL A 907 1.06 31.14 0.05
C VAL A 907 0.16 30.34 1.00
N LEU A 908 0.18 29.02 0.86
CA LEU A 908 -0.70 28.11 1.59
C LEU A 908 0.07 27.33 2.65
N ARG A 909 -0.59 27.02 3.77
CA ARG A 909 -0.06 26.06 4.76
C ARG A 909 0.09 24.69 4.11
N SER A 910 1.15 23.99 4.48
CA SER A 910 1.55 22.72 3.86
C SER A 910 2.00 21.69 4.89
N PRO A 911 1.77 20.38 4.65
CA PRO A 911 2.44 19.33 5.40
C PRO A 911 3.97 19.46 5.41
N LEU A 912 4.61 20.05 4.40
CA LEU A 912 6.08 20.21 4.34
C LEU A 912 6.64 21.20 5.37
N LYS A 913 5.82 22.18 5.78
CA LYS A 913 6.21 23.27 6.69
C LYS A 913 5.64 23.10 8.10
N CYS A 914 4.82 22.08 8.33
CA CYS A 914 4.13 21.91 9.59
C CYS A 914 5.08 21.51 10.73
N LEU A 915 4.93 22.19 11.88
CA LEU A 915 5.81 22.10 13.04
C LEU A 915 5.37 21.06 14.09
N MET A 916 4.40 20.19 13.78
CA MET A 916 4.08 19.07 14.67
C MET A 916 5.27 18.11 14.77
N ARG A 917 5.58 17.68 16.00
CA ARG A 917 6.69 16.73 16.29
C ARG A 917 6.48 15.40 15.59
N GLU A 918 5.27 14.85 15.73
CA GLU A 918 4.82 13.64 15.04
C GLU A 918 3.68 14.00 14.10
N GLY A 919 3.60 13.37 12.93
CA GLY A 919 2.51 13.60 11.99
C GLY A 919 2.42 15.03 11.42
N THR A 920 1.19 15.50 11.19
CA THR A 920 0.86 16.82 10.63
C THR A 920 -0.35 17.40 11.38
N CYS A 921 -0.54 18.73 11.44
CA CYS A 921 -1.76 19.30 12.01
C CYS A 921 -2.89 19.39 10.97
N SER A 922 -4.14 19.42 11.44
CA SER A 922 -5.34 19.49 10.59
C SER A 922 -5.29 20.67 9.61
N LYS A 923 -4.94 21.89 10.08
CA LYS A 923 -4.88 23.09 9.23
C LYS A 923 -3.77 23.07 8.17
N CYS A 924 -2.62 22.46 8.47
CA CYS A 924 -1.55 22.32 7.48
C CYS A 924 -1.87 21.30 6.39
N TYR A 925 -2.68 20.29 6.69
CA TYR A 925 -3.17 19.34 5.70
C TYR A 925 -4.35 19.90 4.89
N GLY A 926 -5.30 20.57 5.55
CA GLY A 926 -6.51 21.11 4.95
C GLY A 926 -7.73 20.20 5.09
N LEU A 927 -8.73 20.40 4.23
CA LEU A 927 -9.96 19.60 4.21
C LEU A 927 -9.73 18.22 3.59
N ARG A 928 -10.52 17.25 4.05
CA ARG A 928 -10.66 15.90 3.48
C ARG A 928 -11.58 15.90 2.26
N GLU A 929 -11.67 14.75 1.61
CA GLU A 929 -12.54 14.48 0.45
C GLU A 929 -14.02 14.81 0.67
N ASN A 930 -14.49 14.66 1.91
CA ASN A 930 -15.88 14.93 2.28
C ASN A 930 -16.13 16.42 2.60
N GLY A 931 -15.15 17.30 2.33
CA GLY A 931 -15.21 18.72 2.64
C GLY A 931 -15.04 19.06 4.13
N GLN A 932 -14.82 18.08 5.00
CA GLN A 932 -14.63 18.31 6.43
C GLN A 932 -13.15 18.42 6.81
N PRO A 933 -12.79 19.19 7.85
CA PRO A 933 -11.44 19.18 8.41
C PRO A 933 -11.03 17.78 8.87
N SER A 934 -9.75 17.45 8.74
CA SER A 934 -9.24 16.18 9.27
C SER A 934 -9.28 16.15 10.80
N LYS A 935 -9.69 15.01 11.36
CA LYS A 935 -9.79 14.79 12.80
C LYS A 935 -8.47 14.25 13.36
N ILE A 936 -8.24 14.45 14.66
CA ILE A 936 -7.06 13.91 15.33
C ILE A 936 -7.04 12.37 15.21
N GLY A 937 -5.87 11.86 14.86
CA GLY A 937 -5.53 10.48 14.52
C GLY A 937 -5.88 10.03 13.10
N ASP A 938 -6.47 10.87 12.25
CA ASP A 938 -6.70 10.51 10.84
C ASP A 938 -5.35 10.21 10.16
N ASN A 939 -5.23 9.06 9.51
CA ASN A 939 -3.96 8.65 8.89
C ASN A 939 -3.87 9.15 7.44
N VAL A 940 -3.50 10.42 7.30
CA VAL A 940 -3.33 11.09 5.99
C VAL A 940 -2.15 10.51 5.19
N GLY A 941 -1.18 9.90 5.86
CA GLY A 941 -0.05 9.24 5.24
C GLY A 941 -0.38 7.90 4.57
N ALA A 942 -1.24 7.08 5.19
CA ALA A 942 -1.78 5.87 4.56
C ALA A 942 -2.61 6.24 3.33
N LEU A 943 -3.44 7.28 3.46
CA LEU A 943 -4.24 7.83 2.37
C LEU A 943 -3.36 8.30 1.19
N ALA A 944 -2.37 9.16 1.46
CA ALA A 944 -1.46 9.68 0.45
C ALA A 944 -0.61 8.57 -0.20
N GLY A 945 -0.12 7.59 0.58
CA GLY A 945 0.65 6.47 0.07
C GLY A 945 -0.16 5.54 -0.85
N GLN A 946 -1.43 5.29 -0.52
CA GLN A 946 -2.34 4.53 -1.40
C GLN A 946 -2.59 5.27 -2.70
N PHE A 947 -2.88 6.57 -2.66
CA PHE A 947 -3.13 7.36 -3.88
C PHE A 947 -1.89 7.59 -4.74
N LEU A 948 -0.70 7.54 -4.15
CA LEU A 948 0.54 7.50 -4.92
C LEU A 948 0.64 6.16 -5.68
N THR A 949 0.32 5.05 -5.03
CA THR A 949 0.69 3.72 -5.54
C THR A 949 -0.41 3.04 -6.36
N GLU A 950 -1.66 3.42 -6.17
CA GLU A 950 -2.82 2.92 -6.91
C GLU A 950 -2.73 3.21 -8.42
N PRO A 951 -2.44 4.44 -8.90
CA PRO A 951 -2.43 4.72 -10.32
C PRO A 951 -1.27 4.04 -11.02
N ALA A 952 -0.15 3.88 -10.32
CA ALA A 952 1.01 3.15 -10.83
C ALA A 952 0.69 1.66 -11.02
N THR A 953 -0.02 1.06 -10.04
CA THR A 953 -0.46 -0.33 -10.14
C THR A 953 -1.51 -0.52 -11.23
N GLN A 954 -2.51 0.36 -11.29
CA GLN A 954 -3.55 0.31 -12.32
C GLN A 954 -3.00 0.59 -13.72
N GLY A 955 -2.05 1.50 -13.85
CA GLY A 955 -1.43 1.84 -15.12
C GLY A 955 -0.69 0.65 -15.72
N SER A 956 0.08 -0.07 -14.90
CA SER A 956 0.68 -1.35 -15.30
C SER A 956 -0.41 -2.36 -15.73
N MET A 957 -1.55 -2.39 -15.02
CA MET A 957 -2.68 -3.24 -15.43
C MET A 957 -3.39 -2.80 -16.71
N LYS A 958 -3.43 -1.50 -17.03
CA LYS A 958 -4.08 -0.99 -18.25
C LYS A 958 -3.27 -1.28 -19.51
N ALA A 959 -1.95 -1.39 -19.40
CA ALA A 959 -1.07 -1.81 -20.50
C ALA A 959 -1.47 -3.18 -21.09
N PHE A 960 -2.26 -3.98 -20.36
CA PHE A 960 -2.77 -5.28 -20.82
C PHE A 960 -3.76 -5.18 -21.98
N HIS A 961 -4.57 -4.12 -22.04
CA HIS A 961 -5.72 -4.04 -22.95
C HIS A 961 -5.41 -3.38 -24.30
N THR A 962 -4.27 -2.71 -24.43
CA THR A 962 -3.92 -1.91 -25.62
C THR A 962 -3.02 -2.66 -26.60
N GLY A 963 -2.57 -3.87 -26.27
CA GLY A 963 -1.98 -4.83 -27.23
C GLY A 963 -0.68 -4.39 -27.90
N ALA A 964 0.09 -3.49 -27.26
CA ALA A 964 1.33 -2.92 -27.79
C ALA A 964 1.18 -2.13 -29.11
N VAL A 965 0.00 -1.54 -29.31
CA VAL A 965 -0.25 -0.53 -30.36
C VAL A 965 0.35 0.81 -29.93
N LEU A 966 1.13 1.45 -30.79
CA LEU A 966 1.74 2.75 -30.50
C LEU A 966 0.68 3.86 -30.45
N GLY A 967 0.85 4.80 -29.52
CA GLY A 967 -0.08 5.93 -29.33
C GLY A 967 -1.31 5.61 -28.47
N SER A 968 -1.42 4.40 -27.92
CA SER A 968 -2.53 3.94 -27.07
C SER A 968 -2.38 4.30 -25.57
N GLY A 969 -1.75 5.45 -25.27
CA GLY A 969 -1.47 5.94 -23.92
C GLY A 969 0.02 5.98 -23.57
N ALA A 970 0.40 6.85 -22.64
CA ALA A 970 1.78 7.01 -22.17
C ALA A 970 2.35 5.70 -21.63
N SER A 971 3.62 5.42 -21.94
CA SER A 971 4.42 4.30 -21.46
C SER A 971 4.43 4.24 -19.93
N THR A 972 3.46 3.52 -19.35
CA THR A 972 3.25 3.52 -17.90
C THR A 972 4.43 2.88 -17.14
N SER A 973 5.20 2.02 -17.81
CA SER A 973 6.45 1.44 -17.29
C SER A 973 7.51 2.51 -17.01
N GLU A 974 7.66 3.50 -17.90
CA GLU A 974 8.60 4.62 -17.69
C GLU A 974 8.13 5.52 -16.54
N GLY A 975 6.80 5.65 -16.37
CA GLY A 975 6.19 6.36 -15.24
C GLY A 975 6.54 5.72 -13.90
N LEU A 976 6.36 4.40 -13.74
CA LEU A 976 6.71 3.71 -12.49
C LEU A 976 8.20 3.78 -12.18
N GLU A 977 9.06 3.58 -13.18
CA GLU A 977 10.51 3.69 -13.01
C GLU A 977 10.89 5.10 -12.53
N ARG A 978 10.29 6.14 -13.11
CA ARG A 978 10.50 7.52 -12.68
C ARG A 978 10.03 7.77 -11.25
N LEU A 979 8.87 7.23 -10.85
CA LEU A 979 8.38 7.31 -9.47
C LEU A 979 9.34 6.64 -8.49
N GLN A 980 9.86 5.46 -8.86
CA GLN A 980 10.86 4.74 -8.06
C GLN A 980 12.16 5.55 -7.94
N GLN A 981 12.66 6.14 -9.03
CA GLN A 981 13.86 6.99 -8.98
C GLN A 981 13.68 8.19 -8.03
N LEU A 982 12.52 8.84 -8.05
CA LEU A 982 12.21 10.00 -7.20
C LEU A 982 12.04 9.65 -5.72
N THR A 983 11.62 8.42 -5.38
CA THR A 983 11.31 8.01 -4.00
C THR A 983 12.37 7.11 -3.35
N LEU A 984 13.04 6.26 -4.14
CA LEU A 984 14.17 5.46 -3.70
C LEU A 984 15.49 6.22 -3.74
N VAL A 985 15.56 7.29 -4.54
CA VAL A 985 16.71 8.20 -4.65
C VAL A 985 18.04 7.43 -4.78
N PRO A 986 18.22 6.62 -5.84
CA PRO A 986 19.34 5.70 -5.96
C PRO A 986 20.68 6.43 -5.96
N GLU A 987 21.73 5.74 -5.50
CA GLU A 987 23.09 6.28 -5.44
C GLU A 987 23.64 6.64 -6.82
N TYR A 988 23.37 5.76 -7.80
CA TYR A 988 23.62 5.98 -9.22
C TYR A 988 22.32 6.27 -9.96
N LEU A 989 22.27 7.38 -10.68
CA LEU A 989 21.16 7.77 -11.54
C LEU A 989 21.64 7.83 -12.98
N LYS A 990 21.10 6.95 -13.82
CA LYS A 990 21.46 6.83 -15.23
C LYS A 990 21.07 8.11 -15.98
N ASP A 991 21.97 8.59 -16.85
CA ASP A 991 21.77 9.77 -17.71
C ASP A 991 21.34 11.05 -16.94
N LYS A 992 21.79 11.20 -15.68
CA LYS A 992 21.41 12.34 -14.81
C LYS A 992 21.73 13.69 -15.44
N ALA A 993 20.91 14.69 -15.13
CA ALA A 993 21.18 16.07 -15.54
C ALA A 993 22.39 16.64 -14.78
N THR A 994 23.21 17.42 -15.48
CA THR A 994 24.34 18.16 -14.88
C THR A 994 23.82 19.45 -14.25
N LEU A 995 24.15 19.72 -12.99
CA LEU A 995 23.73 20.92 -12.26
C LEU A 995 24.85 21.96 -12.16
N ALA A 996 24.49 23.25 -12.20
CA ALA A 996 25.41 24.34 -11.91
C ALA A 996 25.81 24.34 -10.43
N THR A 997 27.10 24.35 -10.11
CA THR A 997 27.59 24.43 -8.71
C THR A 997 27.68 25.86 -8.20
N VAL A 998 27.76 26.83 -9.11
CA VAL A 998 27.81 28.27 -8.87
C VAL A 998 26.72 29.01 -9.65
N SER A 999 26.35 30.20 -9.20
CA SER A 999 25.47 31.10 -9.94
C SER A 999 26.33 32.04 -10.77
N GLY A 1000 25.99 32.27 -12.03
CA GLY A 1000 26.79 33.11 -12.92
C GLY A 1000 26.24 33.19 -14.34
N VAL A 1001 27.07 33.66 -15.26
CA VAL A 1001 26.77 33.67 -16.70
C VAL A 1001 27.54 32.53 -17.35
N VAL A 1002 26.93 31.84 -18.31
CA VAL A 1002 27.62 30.82 -19.11
C VAL A 1002 28.65 31.50 -20.01
N GLU A 1003 29.93 31.32 -19.71
CA GLU A 1003 31.07 31.94 -20.40
C GLU A 1003 31.43 31.18 -21.68
N ASP A 1004 31.46 29.85 -21.61
CA ASP A 1004 31.88 29.04 -22.74
C ASP A 1004 31.32 27.61 -22.72
N ILE A 1005 31.23 26.99 -23.90
CA ILE A 1005 30.75 25.63 -24.09
C ILE A 1005 31.69 24.91 -25.06
N GLU A 1006 32.54 24.04 -24.54
CA GLU A 1006 33.54 23.27 -25.31
C GLU A 1006 33.10 21.82 -25.48
N VAL A 1007 33.34 21.21 -26.65
CA VAL A 1007 33.10 19.77 -26.84
C VAL A 1007 34.28 18.99 -26.26
N ASN A 1008 34.00 18.02 -25.36
CA ASN A 1008 35.03 17.17 -24.80
C ASN A 1008 35.38 16.04 -25.80
N PRO A 1009 36.65 15.87 -26.21
CA PRO A 1009 37.06 14.78 -27.10
C PRO A 1009 36.75 13.37 -26.55
N ALA A 1010 36.70 13.21 -25.23
CA ALA A 1010 36.33 11.95 -24.57
C ALA A 1010 34.81 11.73 -24.45
N GLY A 1011 34.00 12.68 -24.96
CA GLY A 1011 32.54 12.65 -24.91
C GLY A 1011 31.93 13.63 -23.89
N GLY A 1012 30.78 14.20 -24.23
CA GLY A 1012 30.12 15.26 -23.45
C GLY A 1012 30.62 16.67 -23.82
N GLN A 1013 30.21 17.67 -23.05
CA GLN A 1013 30.56 19.08 -23.23
C GLN A 1013 31.00 19.70 -21.90
N PHE A 1014 31.94 20.63 -21.92
CA PHE A 1014 32.30 21.44 -20.76
C PHE A 1014 31.56 22.78 -20.82
N VAL A 1015 30.74 23.06 -19.81
CA VAL A 1015 30.08 24.36 -19.64
C VAL A 1015 30.84 25.14 -18.57
N THR A 1016 31.39 26.31 -18.91
CA THR A 1016 32.10 27.18 -17.96
C THR A 1016 31.17 28.25 -17.43
N ILE A 1017 31.06 28.36 -16.10
CA ILE A 1017 30.22 29.35 -15.41
C ILE A 1017 31.07 29.99 -14.33
N ASP A 1018 31.30 31.30 -14.40
CA ASP A 1018 32.07 32.06 -13.41
C ASP A 1018 33.45 31.42 -13.12
N GLY A 1019 34.15 31.02 -14.19
CA GLY A 1019 35.44 30.29 -14.11
C GLY A 1019 35.38 28.81 -13.72
N HIS A 1020 34.22 28.25 -13.36
CA HIS A 1020 34.07 26.82 -13.01
C HIS A 1020 33.62 25.98 -14.22
N LYS A 1021 34.41 24.94 -14.59
CA LYS A 1021 34.08 23.99 -15.67
C LYS A 1021 33.17 22.85 -15.18
N HIS A 1022 32.07 22.63 -15.89
CA HIS A 1022 31.10 21.56 -15.65
C HIS A 1022 31.08 20.55 -16.81
N LEU A 1023 31.47 19.31 -16.55
CA LEU A 1023 31.38 18.24 -17.56
C LEU A 1023 29.95 17.69 -17.64
N THR A 1024 29.38 17.70 -18.86
CA THR A 1024 28.07 17.13 -19.14
C THR A 1024 28.14 15.66 -19.55
N GLY A 1025 27.02 14.94 -19.38
CA GLY A 1025 26.89 13.56 -19.83
C GLY A 1025 26.90 13.43 -21.35
N PHE A 1026 27.51 12.36 -21.87
CA PHE A 1026 27.67 12.12 -23.33
C PHE A 1026 26.36 12.14 -24.13
N ARG A 1027 25.25 11.71 -23.52
CA ARG A 1027 23.94 11.58 -24.19
C ARG A 1027 23.00 12.75 -23.90
N ASN A 1028 23.39 13.65 -23.01
CA ASN A 1028 22.51 14.70 -22.51
C ASN A 1028 22.60 15.94 -23.41
N LEU A 1029 21.44 16.47 -23.81
CA LEU A 1029 21.32 17.70 -24.56
C LEU A 1029 21.45 18.91 -23.62
N LEU A 1030 22.16 19.94 -24.06
CA LEU A 1030 22.27 21.20 -23.32
C LEU A 1030 20.93 21.96 -23.31
N LYS A 1031 20.59 22.51 -22.15
CA LYS A 1031 19.46 23.44 -21.94
C LYS A 1031 19.87 24.90 -21.96
N VAL A 1032 21.17 25.18 -21.86
CA VAL A 1032 21.73 26.52 -21.74
C VAL A 1032 22.59 26.86 -22.95
N LYS A 1033 22.70 28.16 -23.24
CA LYS A 1033 23.56 28.73 -24.27
C LYS A 1033 24.56 29.69 -23.63
N LYS A 1034 25.65 29.96 -24.36
CA LYS A 1034 26.63 31.00 -23.99
C LYS A 1034 25.91 32.34 -23.81
N GLY A 1035 26.16 33.01 -22.69
CA GLY A 1035 25.50 34.24 -22.28
C GLY A 1035 24.26 34.07 -21.38
N ASP A 1036 23.77 32.85 -21.16
CA ASP A 1036 22.62 32.62 -20.27
C ASP A 1036 23.01 32.84 -18.80
N LYS A 1037 22.12 33.49 -18.04
CA LYS A 1037 22.23 33.59 -16.57
C LYS A 1037 21.69 32.32 -15.93
N VAL A 1038 22.52 31.67 -15.13
CA VAL A 1038 22.19 30.43 -14.42
C VAL A 1038 22.32 30.61 -12.92
N THR A 1039 21.42 29.97 -12.18
CA THR A 1039 21.45 29.95 -10.72
C THR A 1039 22.05 28.64 -10.21
N LYS A 1040 22.71 28.68 -9.05
CA LYS A 1040 23.24 27.50 -8.37
C LYS A 1040 22.15 26.42 -8.23
N GLY A 1041 22.45 25.21 -8.68
CA GLY A 1041 21.55 24.06 -8.71
C GLY A 1041 20.59 24.00 -9.91
N GLN A 1042 20.69 24.92 -10.88
CA GLN A 1042 19.94 24.85 -12.14
C GLN A 1042 20.50 23.73 -13.04
N ALA A 1043 19.61 22.99 -13.69
CA ALA A 1043 20.00 21.95 -14.64
C ALA A 1043 20.53 22.57 -15.94
N LEU A 1044 21.78 22.25 -16.27
CA LEU A 1044 22.49 22.68 -17.48
C LEU A 1044 22.14 21.80 -18.68
N THR A 1045 21.74 20.55 -18.42
CA THR A 1045 21.36 19.57 -19.44
C THR A 1045 19.96 19.01 -19.21
N ASP A 1046 19.43 18.29 -20.19
CA ASP A 1046 18.30 17.38 -20.00
C ASP A 1046 18.68 16.17 -19.13
N GLY A 1047 17.67 15.34 -18.85
CA GLY A 1047 17.79 14.18 -17.95
C GLY A 1047 17.22 14.41 -16.55
N PRO A 1048 17.12 13.34 -15.73
CA PRO A 1048 16.59 13.43 -14.37
C PRO A 1048 17.60 14.11 -13.43
N VAL A 1049 17.14 15.08 -12.63
CA VAL A 1049 17.98 15.70 -11.61
C VAL A 1049 18.09 14.79 -10.38
N LYS A 1050 19.32 14.60 -9.89
CA LYS A 1050 19.62 13.82 -8.67
C LYS A 1050 19.26 14.65 -7.42
N PRO A 1051 18.27 14.23 -6.61
CA PRO A 1051 17.81 15.01 -5.46
C PRO A 1051 18.87 15.28 -4.37
N GLN A 1052 19.85 14.38 -4.17
CA GLN A 1052 20.91 14.62 -3.18
C GLN A 1052 21.82 15.79 -3.57
N GLU A 1053 22.20 15.90 -4.86
CA GLU A 1053 23.01 17.01 -5.36
C GLU A 1053 22.24 18.33 -5.26
N LEU A 1054 20.93 18.31 -5.52
CA LEU A 1054 20.09 19.48 -5.36
C LEU A 1054 19.99 19.92 -3.89
N LEU A 1055 19.93 18.98 -2.95
CA LEU A 1055 19.91 19.25 -1.52
C LEU A 1055 21.19 19.96 -1.06
N GLU A 1056 22.35 19.50 -1.52
CA GLU A 1056 23.65 20.11 -1.20
C GLU A 1056 23.78 21.52 -1.79
N LEU A 1057 23.24 21.74 -3.00
CA LEU A 1057 23.39 23.01 -3.71
C LEU A 1057 22.38 24.09 -3.31
N ARG A 1058 21.12 23.73 -3.09
CA ARG A 1058 19.99 24.67 -2.86
C ARG A 1058 19.23 24.46 -1.55
N GLY A 1059 19.57 23.45 -0.76
CA GLY A 1059 18.92 23.16 0.50
C GLY A 1059 17.56 22.46 0.38
N ILE A 1060 16.96 22.15 1.53
CA ILE A 1060 15.82 21.22 1.65
C ILE A 1060 14.55 21.72 0.96
N GLU A 1061 14.30 23.03 0.95
CA GLU A 1061 13.06 23.59 0.42
C GLU A 1061 12.99 23.46 -1.10
N ALA A 1062 14.09 23.76 -1.79
CA ALA A 1062 14.20 23.59 -3.23
C ALA A 1062 14.08 22.11 -3.63
N THR A 1063 14.69 21.20 -2.84
CA THR A 1063 14.59 19.76 -3.08
C THR A 1063 13.19 19.22 -2.89
N GLN A 1064 12.50 19.61 -1.80
CA GLN A 1064 11.10 19.21 -1.56
C GLN A 1064 10.17 19.70 -2.68
N LYS A 1065 10.33 20.95 -3.12
CA LYS A 1065 9.57 21.51 -4.24
C LYS A 1065 9.82 20.73 -5.53
N TYR A 1066 11.09 20.48 -5.87
CA TYR A 1066 11.44 19.68 -7.05
C TYR A 1066 10.82 18.28 -7.02
N LEU A 1067 10.83 17.61 -5.86
CA LEU A 1067 10.22 16.29 -5.71
C LEU A 1067 8.69 16.34 -5.92
N VAL A 1068 7.99 17.30 -5.32
CA VAL A 1068 6.53 17.46 -5.52
C VAL A 1068 6.21 17.75 -6.99
N ASP A 1069 6.91 18.71 -7.60
CA ASP A 1069 6.68 19.11 -8.99
C ASP A 1069 6.97 17.95 -9.96
N SER A 1070 8.09 17.23 -9.76
CA SER A 1070 8.46 16.07 -10.58
C SER A 1070 7.49 14.90 -10.43
N LEU A 1071 7.02 14.62 -9.21
CA LEU A 1071 6.00 13.60 -8.97
C LEU A 1071 4.69 14.00 -9.68
N LYS A 1072 4.25 15.26 -9.54
CA LYS A 1072 3.02 15.75 -10.17
C LYS A 1072 3.10 15.65 -11.70
N GLU A 1073 4.21 16.05 -12.29
CA GLU A 1073 4.46 15.93 -13.74
C GLU A 1073 4.41 14.46 -14.20
N THR A 1074 5.06 13.56 -13.45
CA THR A 1074 5.05 12.11 -13.75
C THR A 1074 3.61 11.57 -13.76
N TYR A 1075 2.77 11.93 -12.78
CA TYR A 1075 1.38 11.49 -12.76
C TYR A 1075 0.54 12.14 -13.86
N LYS A 1076 0.74 13.43 -14.16
CA LYS A 1076 0.06 14.11 -15.27
C LYS A 1076 0.36 13.41 -16.59
N ASN A 1077 1.62 13.01 -16.82
CA ASN A 1077 2.03 12.24 -18.00
C ASN A 1077 1.39 10.85 -18.04
N MET A 1078 1.14 10.24 -16.88
CA MET A 1078 0.36 8.99 -16.74
C MET A 1078 -1.16 9.19 -16.85
N GLY A 1079 -1.65 10.42 -17.05
CA GLY A 1079 -3.07 10.75 -17.18
C GLY A 1079 -3.82 10.93 -15.85
N ASN A 1080 -3.11 11.11 -14.73
CA ASN A 1080 -3.68 11.29 -13.40
C ASN A 1080 -3.33 12.67 -12.85
N ASN A 1081 -4.32 13.43 -12.36
CA ASN A 1081 -4.07 14.70 -11.68
C ASN A 1081 -4.17 14.49 -10.17
N ILE A 1082 -3.03 14.41 -9.49
CA ILE A 1082 -2.96 14.23 -8.04
C ILE A 1082 -2.76 15.60 -7.36
N SER A 1083 -3.58 15.88 -6.34
CA SER A 1083 -3.46 17.10 -5.53
C SER A 1083 -2.12 17.20 -4.82
N ASN A 1084 -1.55 18.41 -4.77
CA ASN A 1084 -0.28 18.69 -4.12
C ASN A 1084 -0.25 18.27 -2.65
N LYS A 1085 -1.35 18.39 -1.89
CA LYS A 1085 -1.35 18.04 -0.45
C LYS A 1085 -0.96 16.57 -0.20
N LEU A 1086 -1.34 15.66 -1.10
CA LEU A 1086 -0.98 14.24 -0.99
C LEU A 1086 0.50 14.02 -1.32
N LEU A 1087 0.99 14.66 -2.40
CA LEU A 1087 2.41 14.59 -2.78
C LEU A 1087 3.30 15.21 -1.72
N GLU A 1088 2.93 16.37 -1.18
CA GLU A 1088 3.57 17.05 -0.06
C GLU A 1088 3.61 16.16 1.20
N THR A 1089 2.55 15.39 1.47
CA THR A 1089 2.50 14.43 2.59
C THR A 1089 3.51 13.30 2.41
N VAL A 1090 3.63 12.75 1.20
CA VAL A 1090 4.63 11.71 0.87
C VAL A 1090 6.05 12.28 0.94
N VAL A 1091 6.28 13.41 0.28
CA VAL A 1091 7.59 14.07 0.24
C VAL A 1091 8.03 14.48 1.64
N ARG A 1092 7.11 14.91 2.50
CA ARG A 1092 7.41 15.15 3.92
C ARG A 1092 8.01 13.89 4.54
N SER A 1093 7.35 12.73 4.41
CA SER A 1093 7.82 11.47 5.00
C SER A 1093 9.17 11.03 4.43
N THR A 1094 9.46 11.28 3.15
CA THR A 1094 10.76 10.91 2.55
C THR A 1094 11.90 11.88 2.85
N THR A 1095 11.59 13.12 3.27
CA THR A 1095 12.58 14.18 3.53
C THR A 1095 12.70 14.53 5.02
N ASN A 1096 12.06 13.78 5.90
CA ASN A 1096 12.02 14.05 7.35
C ASN A 1096 13.24 13.50 8.11
N LEU A 1097 14.44 13.55 7.53
CA LEU A 1097 15.66 13.05 8.15
C LEU A 1097 16.75 14.12 8.16
N THR A 1098 17.41 14.28 9.31
CA THR A 1098 18.55 15.18 9.46
C THR A 1098 19.61 14.57 10.36
N THR A 1099 20.87 14.90 10.10
CA THR A 1099 21.99 14.55 10.97
C THR A 1099 22.30 15.73 11.88
N ILE A 1100 22.50 15.47 13.17
CA ILE A 1100 22.90 16.50 14.14
C ILE A 1100 24.39 16.80 13.96
N VAL A 1101 24.71 18.08 13.75
CA VAL A 1101 26.09 18.58 13.69
C VAL A 1101 26.52 19.02 15.08
N ASP A 1102 25.65 19.77 15.76
CA ASP A 1102 25.86 20.28 17.12
C ASP A 1102 24.53 20.19 17.89
N PRO A 1103 24.47 19.42 19.00
CA PRO A 1103 23.24 19.26 19.78
C PRO A 1103 22.85 20.53 20.57
N GLY A 1104 23.70 21.56 20.63
CA GLY A 1104 23.45 22.76 21.43
C GLY A 1104 23.16 22.41 22.88
N ASP A 1105 22.09 22.96 23.46
CA ASP A 1105 21.71 22.75 24.86
C ASP A 1105 20.92 21.44 25.09
N ASN A 1106 20.74 20.59 24.08
CA ASN A 1106 19.90 19.40 24.22
C ASN A 1106 20.72 18.17 24.71
N PRO A 1107 20.50 17.69 25.95
CA PRO A 1107 21.28 16.59 26.52
C PRO A 1107 20.95 15.21 25.90
N ASN A 1108 19.84 15.11 25.15
CA ASN A 1108 19.38 13.84 24.61
C ASN A 1108 20.09 13.45 23.32
N TYR A 1109 20.59 14.43 22.58
CA TYR A 1109 21.19 14.22 21.28
C TYR A 1109 22.71 14.15 21.31
N LEU A 1110 23.28 13.36 20.41
CA LEU A 1110 24.71 13.29 20.17
C LEU A 1110 25.05 13.83 18.76
N PRO A 1111 26.23 14.44 18.58
CA PRO A 1111 26.75 14.73 17.25
C PRO A 1111 26.75 13.46 16.36
N GLY A 1112 26.40 13.63 15.09
CA GLY A 1112 26.27 12.54 14.12
C GLY A 1112 25.01 11.67 14.31
N GLU A 1113 24.14 11.94 15.29
CA GLU A 1113 22.85 11.26 15.42
C GLU A 1113 21.89 11.66 14.29
N GLN A 1114 21.19 10.68 13.73
CA GLN A 1114 20.15 10.91 12.73
C GLN A 1114 18.79 10.94 13.40
N VAL A 1115 18.06 12.03 13.17
CA VAL A 1115 16.82 12.35 13.86
C VAL A 1115 15.80 12.92 12.87
N SER A 1116 14.56 13.06 13.32
CA SER A 1116 13.51 13.67 12.49
C SER A 1116 13.80 15.16 12.27
N LEU A 1117 13.77 15.60 11.02
CA LEU A 1117 13.91 17.01 10.67
C LEU A 1117 12.85 17.89 11.37
N ASN A 1118 11.61 17.39 11.46
CA ASN A 1118 10.51 18.14 12.10
C ASN A 1118 10.69 18.26 13.61
N GLU A 1119 11.25 17.24 14.27
CA GLU A 1119 11.56 17.32 15.70
C GLU A 1119 12.57 18.44 15.98
N ILE A 1120 13.59 18.58 15.12
CA ILE A 1120 14.57 19.65 15.23
C ILE A 1120 13.97 21.02 14.86
N ARG A 1121 13.15 21.10 13.80
CA ARG A 1121 12.44 22.33 13.45
C ARG A 1121 11.53 22.80 14.58
N ASN A 1122 10.76 21.89 15.19
CA ASN A 1122 9.92 22.18 16.34
C ASN A 1122 10.75 22.68 17.53
N TRP A 1123 11.84 21.98 17.86
CA TRP A 1123 12.76 22.39 18.93
C TRP A 1123 13.30 23.80 18.73
N ASN A 1124 13.77 24.11 17.52
CA ASN A 1124 14.38 25.40 17.20
C ASN A 1124 13.36 26.55 17.04
N SER A 1125 12.05 26.27 16.88
CA SER A 1125 11.06 27.30 16.57
C SER A 1125 10.45 28.01 17.79
N PHE A 1126 10.37 27.35 18.96
CA PHE A 1126 9.50 27.81 20.06
C PHE A 1126 10.06 27.65 21.49
N ARG A 1127 11.38 27.55 21.69
CA ARG A 1127 11.93 27.39 23.04
C ARG A 1127 12.65 28.62 23.57
N GLN A 1128 12.13 29.12 24.69
CA GLN A 1128 12.71 30.15 25.51
C GLN A 1128 13.14 29.49 26.82
N ASN A 1129 14.37 29.73 27.25
CA ASN A 1129 14.87 29.31 28.56
C ASN A 1129 14.91 30.55 29.46
N GLU A 1130 14.46 30.40 30.70
CA GLU A 1130 14.74 31.40 31.74
C GLU A 1130 16.12 31.07 32.33
N LEU A 1131 17.07 31.99 32.18
CA LEU A 1131 18.42 31.86 32.74
C LEU A 1131 18.66 33.00 33.72
N ASP A 1132 19.48 32.74 34.74
CA ASP A 1132 20.05 33.81 35.55
C ASP A 1132 20.89 34.71 34.64
N THR A 1133 20.82 36.03 34.85
CA THR A 1133 21.48 37.02 34.00
C THR A 1133 22.99 36.74 33.85
N SER A 1134 23.64 36.24 34.89
CA SER A 1134 25.06 35.82 34.85
C SER A 1134 25.34 34.67 33.88
N ALA A 1135 24.40 33.74 33.73
CA ALA A 1135 24.52 32.54 32.89
C ALA A 1135 24.02 32.77 31.45
N ALA A 1136 23.39 33.91 31.18
CA ALA A 1136 22.80 34.25 29.88
C ALA A 1136 23.80 34.85 28.87
N LEU A 1137 25.11 34.87 29.20
CA LEU A 1137 26.15 35.38 28.31
C LEU A 1137 26.20 34.59 26.99
N GLY A 1138 26.11 35.30 25.86
CA GLY A 1138 26.12 34.73 24.51
C GLY A 1138 24.75 34.27 24.00
N TYR A 1139 23.70 34.32 24.83
CA TYR A 1139 22.34 34.00 24.42
C TYR A 1139 21.59 35.22 23.89
N SER A 1140 20.60 35.00 23.01
CA SER A 1140 19.74 36.08 22.50
C SER A 1140 18.46 36.19 23.32
N LEU A 1141 18.04 37.41 23.66
CA LEU A 1141 16.80 37.65 24.42
C LEU A 1141 15.57 37.17 23.65
N ALA A 1142 14.76 36.33 24.28
CA ALA A 1142 13.47 35.90 23.74
C ALA A 1142 12.35 36.90 24.04
N VAL A 1143 12.48 37.62 25.16
CA VAL A 1143 11.66 38.74 25.58
C VAL A 1143 12.60 39.89 25.92
N GLY A 1144 12.24 41.14 25.58
CA GLY A 1144 13.08 42.29 25.91
C GLY A 1144 13.31 42.41 27.42
N ALA A 1145 14.52 42.80 27.81
CA ALA A 1145 14.93 42.96 29.21
C ALA A 1145 15.74 44.25 29.36
N GLY A 1146 15.30 45.14 30.25
CA GLY A 1146 15.90 46.47 30.43
C GLY A 1146 15.90 47.27 29.11
N PRO A 1147 17.06 47.79 28.65
CA PRO A 1147 17.16 48.54 27.39
C PRO A 1147 17.24 47.64 26.14
N TYR A 1148 17.39 46.32 26.31
CA TYR A 1148 17.63 45.38 25.22
C TYR A 1148 16.32 44.80 24.69
N ARG A 1149 16.16 44.83 23.37
CA ARG A 1149 14.97 44.31 22.67
C ARG A 1149 15.09 42.81 22.40
N VAL A 1150 13.96 42.19 22.06
CA VAL A 1150 13.88 40.81 21.59
C VAL A 1150 14.90 40.57 20.46
N GLY A 1151 15.66 39.48 20.55
CA GLY A 1151 16.69 39.08 19.60
C GLY A 1151 18.08 39.64 19.89
N HIS A 1152 18.24 40.54 20.87
CA HIS A 1152 19.55 41.07 21.24
C HIS A 1152 20.42 40.00 21.91
N THR A 1153 21.64 39.79 21.41
CA THR A 1153 22.63 38.86 22.00
C THR A 1153 23.30 39.50 23.19
N LEU A 1154 23.22 38.85 24.34
CA LEU A 1154 23.78 39.36 25.60
C LEU A 1154 25.30 39.18 25.63
N ASP A 1155 26.04 40.28 25.51
CA ASP A 1155 27.48 40.32 25.73
C ASP A 1155 27.80 40.68 27.20
N LYS A 1156 29.10 40.72 27.55
CA LYS A 1156 29.53 41.00 28.94
C LYS A 1156 29.00 42.35 29.45
N ALA A 1157 28.94 43.36 28.59
CA ALA A 1157 28.43 44.68 28.94
C ALA A 1157 26.91 44.65 29.17
N ALA A 1158 26.16 43.91 28.35
CA ALA A 1158 24.72 43.74 28.52
C ALA A 1158 24.37 43.02 29.83
N ILE A 1159 25.18 42.03 30.23
CA ILE A 1159 25.01 41.34 31.51
C ILE A 1159 25.23 42.28 32.71
N GLU A 1160 26.23 43.15 32.67
CA GLU A 1160 26.47 44.14 33.72
C GLU A 1160 25.32 45.14 33.84
N VAL A 1161 24.83 45.68 32.72
CA VAL A 1161 23.69 46.61 32.69
C VAL A 1161 22.42 45.96 33.25
N LEU A 1162 22.15 44.70 32.91
CA LEU A 1162 20.99 43.98 33.43
C LEU A 1162 21.10 43.71 34.94
N LYS A 1163 22.29 43.45 35.45
CA LYS A 1163 22.55 43.30 36.90
C LYS A 1163 22.38 44.62 37.64
N ASP A 1164 22.86 45.73 37.09
CA ASP A 1164 22.69 47.07 37.67
C ASP A 1164 21.21 47.47 37.77
N LEU A 1165 20.40 47.03 36.80
CA LEU A 1165 18.94 47.19 36.80
C LEU A 1165 18.20 46.20 37.70
N ARG A 1166 18.91 45.34 38.45
CA ARG A 1166 18.35 44.27 39.30
C ARG A 1166 17.44 43.30 38.55
N ILE A 1167 17.75 43.04 37.28
CA ILE A 1167 17.10 41.99 36.50
C ILE A 1167 17.93 40.72 36.71
N ASP A 1168 17.49 39.88 37.65
CA ASP A 1168 18.24 38.68 38.04
C ASP A 1168 18.06 37.51 37.06
N LYS A 1169 16.95 37.52 36.31
CA LYS A 1169 16.60 36.48 35.33
C LYS A 1169 16.15 37.09 34.01
N VAL A 1170 16.55 36.44 32.92
CA VAL A 1170 16.18 36.82 31.56
C VAL A 1170 15.67 35.61 30.77
N LEU A 1171 14.64 35.85 29.97
CA LEU A 1171 14.14 34.88 28.99
C LEU A 1171 14.98 34.97 27.73
N VAL A 1172 15.72 33.91 27.42
CA VAL A 1172 16.59 33.82 26.24
C VAL A 1172 16.15 32.70 25.30
N ASN A 1173 16.42 32.83 24.00
CA ASN A 1173 16.21 31.75 23.04
C ASN A 1173 17.27 30.67 23.29
N SER A 1174 16.85 29.40 23.38
CA SER A 1174 17.78 28.27 23.54
C SER A 1174 18.81 28.23 22.39
N SER A 1175 20.02 27.73 22.66
CA SER A 1175 21.00 27.50 21.59
C SER A 1175 20.41 26.51 20.57
N PRO A 1176 20.25 26.89 19.29
CA PRO A 1176 19.59 26.04 18.32
C PRO A 1176 20.45 24.82 18.01
N ILE A 1177 19.79 23.67 17.83
CA ILE A 1177 20.47 22.47 17.34
C ILE A 1177 20.91 22.75 15.90
N LYS A 1178 22.21 22.68 15.62
CA LYS A 1178 22.73 22.76 14.25
C LYS A 1178 22.63 21.38 13.62
N HIS A 1179 22.06 21.33 12.43
CA HIS A 1179 21.77 20.08 11.76
C HIS A 1179 21.98 20.19 10.25
N ALA A 1180 22.28 19.06 9.61
CA ALA A 1180 22.41 18.94 8.17
C ALA A 1180 21.30 17.99 7.65
N PRO A 1181 20.29 18.50 6.92
CA PRO A 1181 19.27 17.67 6.30
C PRO A 1181 19.91 16.59 5.42
N SER A 1182 19.34 15.39 5.44
CA SER A 1182 19.84 14.25 4.68
C SER A 1182 18.71 13.59 3.92
N LEU A 1183 18.96 13.18 2.69
CA LEU A 1183 17.98 12.49 1.86
C LEU A 1183 18.43 11.06 1.56
N VAL A 1184 17.59 10.10 1.97
CA VAL A 1184 17.81 8.67 1.71
C VAL A 1184 16.52 8.05 1.18
N GLY A 1185 16.65 6.98 0.39
CA GLY A 1185 15.51 6.30 -0.20
C GLY A 1185 14.55 5.70 0.82
N ILE A 1186 13.27 5.58 0.45
CA ILE A 1186 12.22 4.97 1.30
C ILE A 1186 12.55 3.54 1.78
N ASN A 1187 13.32 2.79 0.99
CA ASN A 1187 13.80 1.45 1.34
C ASN A 1187 14.80 1.46 2.51
N LEU A 1188 15.57 2.54 2.65
CA LEU A 1188 16.53 2.74 3.74
C LEU A 1188 15.88 3.43 4.94
N LEU A 1189 15.00 4.41 4.72
CA LEU A 1189 14.27 5.11 5.79
C LEU A 1189 13.56 4.15 6.74
N ALA A 1190 12.91 3.12 6.19
CA ALA A 1190 12.21 2.10 6.97
C ALA A 1190 13.13 1.32 7.93
N ARG A 1191 14.46 1.37 7.76
CA ARG A 1191 15.47 0.73 8.65
C ARG A 1191 15.95 1.67 9.76
N MET A 1192 15.75 2.98 9.61
CA MET A 1192 16.42 4.01 10.40
C MET A 1192 15.61 4.52 11.59
N GLY A 1193 14.29 4.25 11.63
CA GLY A 1193 13.43 4.62 12.78
C GLY A 1193 13.90 3.97 14.09
N LYS A 1194 13.37 4.39 15.25
CA LYS A 1194 13.66 3.74 16.55
C LYS A 1194 12.61 2.69 16.96
N ASP A 1195 11.48 2.64 16.25
CA ASP A 1195 10.44 1.64 16.45
C ASP A 1195 10.85 0.32 15.80
N TRP A 1196 11.19 -0.67 16.62
CA TRP A 1196 11.65 -1.96 16.11
C TRP A 1196 10.53 -2.83 15.53
N LEU A 1197 9.29 -2.71 16.00
CA LEU A 1197 8.15 -3.48 15.46
C LEU A 1197 7.84 -3.02 14.04
N ALA A 1198 7.94 -1.71 13.79
CA ALA A 1198 7.83 -1.15 12.45
C ALA A 1198 8.94 -1.68 11.51
N LYS A 1199 10.19 -1.84 11.99
CA LYS A 1199 11.31 -2.39 11.19
C LYS A 1199 11.11 -3.83 10.75
N LEU A 1200 10.44 -4.65 11.58
CA LEU A 1200 10.13 -6.04 11.21
C LEU A 1200 9.14 -6.11 10.03
N ASN A 1201 8.53 -4.98 9.66
CA ASN A 1201 7.67 -4.87 8.48
C ASN A 1201 8.43 -4.74 7.14
N THR A 1202 9.76 -4.83 7.18
CA THR A 1202 10.67 -4.68 6.03
C THR A 1202 11.36 -6.00 5.67
N ASN A 1203 12.15 -6.02 4.60
CA ASN A 1203 12.94 -7.21 4.22
C ASN A 1203 14.17 -7.45 5.13
N TYR A 1204 14.46 -6.55 6.08
CA TYR A 1204 15.69 -6.55 6.88
C TYR A 1204 15.47 -6.99 8.34
N ILE A 1205 14.48 -7.87 8.59
CA ILE A 1205 14.05 -8.32 9.93
C ILE A 1205 15.24 -8.70 10.83
N GLN A 1206 16.10 -9.62 10.38
CA GLN A 1206 17.25 -10.09 11.15
C GLN A 1206 18.23 -8.96 11.50
N GLN A 1207 18.59 -8.10 10.54
CA GLN A 1207 19.47 -6.95 10.78
C GLN A 1207 18.81 -5.91 11.69
N GLY A 1208 17.50 -5.72 11.57
CA GLY A 1208 16.70 -4.83 12.41
C GLY A 1208 16.69 -5.30 13.87
N ILE A 1209 16.53 -6.60 14.11
CA ILE A 1209 16.60 -7.19 15.46
C ILE A 1209 18.00 -7.03 16.04
N VAL A 1210 19.04 -7.47 15.33
CA VAL A 1210 20.43 -7.42 15.82
C VAL A 1210 20.85 -5.99 16.15
N LYS A 1211 20.62 -5.04 15.23
CA LYS A 1211 20.96 -3.63 15.46
C LYS A 1211 20.07 -3.00 16.53
N GLY A 1212 18.80 -3.37 16.59
CA GLY A 1212 17.85 -2.82 17.56
C GLY A 1212 18.19 -3.19 19.00
N VAL A 1213 18.64 -4.42 19.24
CA VAL A 1213 19.14 -4.85 20.55
C VAL A 1213 20.41 -4.10 20.96
N GLN A 1214 21.34 -3.92 20.03
CA GLN A 1214 22.59 -3.21 20.29
C GLN A 1214 22.37 -1.73 20.59
N THR A 1215 21.31 -1.13 20.04
CA THR A 1215 21.02 0.30 20.18
C THR A 1215 19.91 0.61 21.19
N GLY A 1216 19.18 -0.40 21.66
CA GLY A 1216 18.03 -0.25 22.57
C GLY A 1216 16.83 0.36 21.90
N ASP A 1217 16.55 -0.06 20.67
CA ASP A 1217 15.34 0.36 19.98
C ASP A 1217 14.09 0.04 20.82
N ALA A 1218 13.13 0.96 20.80
CA ALA A 1218 11.92 0.87 21.58
C ALA A 1218 10.70 1.06 20.67
N ALA A 1219 9.76 0.12 20.74
CA ALA A 1219 8.46 0.27 20.09
C ALA A 1219 7.49 0.93 21.08
N ASP A 1220 6.89 2.05 20.69
CA ASP A 1220 5.90 2.76 21.51
C ASP A 1220 4.50 2.24 21.19
N LEU A 1221 3.81 1.72 22.20
CA LEU A 1221 2.47 1.13 22.09
C LEU A 1221 1.36 2.17 21.97
N SER A 1222 1.65 3.43 22.29
CA SER A 1222 0.78 4.58 22.04
C SER A 1222 1.12 5.30 20.74
N SER A 1223 2.15 4.84 20.02
CA SER A 1223 2.58 5.46 18.77
C SER A 1223 1.42 5.62 17.79
N TYR A 1224 1.46 6.70 17.04
CA TYR A 1224 0.61 6.86 15.88
C TYR A 1224 1.02 5.94 14.72
N ASN A 1225 2.22 5.33 14.76
CA ASN A 1225 2.54 4.20 13.89
C ASN A 1225 1.65 3.01 14.29
N PRO A 1226 0.71 2.58 13.42
CA PRO A 1226 -0.27 1.58 13.79
C PRO A 1226 0.30 0.15 13.81
N THR A 1227 1.55 -0.07 13.36
CA THR A 1227 2.16 -1.41 13.27
C THR A 1227 2.30 -2.08 14.64
N GLY A 1228 2.95 -1.40 15.59
CA GLY A 1228 3.17 -1.94 16.94
C GLY A 1228 1.85 -2.22 17.68
N PRO A 1229 0.93 -1.24 17.77
CA PRO A 1229 -0.37 -1.43 18.39
C PRO A 1229 -1.19 -2.55 17.73
N TYR A 1230 -1.18 -2.67 16.40
CA TYR A 1230 -1.89 -3.74 15.69
C TYR A 1230 -1.32 -5.14 15.97
N VAL A 1231 0.00 -5.28 16.01
CA VAL A 1231 0.62 -6.58 16.31
C VAL A 1231 0.20 -7.07 17.70
N ILE A 1232 0.16 -6.16 18.66
CA ILE A 1232 -0.11 -6.45 20.08
C ILE A 1232 -1.60 -6.52 20.39
N GLY A 1233 -2.43 -5.80 19.64
CA GLY A 1233 -3.86 -5.67 19.91
C GLY A 1233 -4.24 -4.45 20.77
N THR A 1234 -3.47 -3.36 20.73
CA THR A 1234 -3.82 -2.10 21.39
C THR A 1234 -4.39 -1.07 20.41
N GLN A 1235 -5.14 -0.08 20.92
CA GLN A 1235 -5.59 1.04 20.09
C GLN A 1235 -4.41 1.99 19.83
N PHE A 1236 -4.06 2.23 18.57
CA PHE A 1236 -2.96 3.13 18.20
C PHE A 1236 -3.32 4.60 18.44
N GLY A 1237 -2.32 5.42 18.78
CA GLY A 1237 -2.46 6.86 18.97
C GLY A 1237 -3.12 7.30 20.27
N LYS A 1238 -3.53 6.40 21.18
CA LYS A 1238 -4.06 6.78 22.50
C LYS A 1238 -2.95 6.78 23.54
N GLY A 1239 -2.77 7.92 24.20
CA GLY A 1239 -1.91 8.07 25.37
C GLY A 1239 -2.45 7.32 26.60
N LYS A 1240 -1.69 7.37 27.70
CA LYS A 1240 -2.05 6.70 28.98
C LYS A 1240 -3.34 7.24 29.60
N ASP A 1241 -3.71 8.47 29.28
CA ASP A 1241 -4.95 9.14 29.69
C ASP A 1241 -6.15 8.80 28.78
N GLY A 1242 -5.94 7.94 27.78
CA GLY A 1242 -6.96 7.54 26.82
C GLY A 1242 -7.28 8.59 25.76
N LYS A 1243 -6.56 9.71 25.74
CA LYS A 1243 -6.70 10.77 24.74
C LYS A 1243 -5.76 10.55 23.56
N TYR A 1244 -6.16 11.10 22.42
CA TYR A 1244 -5.42 11.03 21.16
C TYR A 1244 -4.43 12.16 21.01
#